data_AF-A0A1B0D1Q6-F1
#
_entry.id   AF-A0A1B0D1Q6-F1
#
_cell.length_a   1.000
_cell.length_b   1.000
_cell.length_c   1.000
_cell.angle_alpha   90.00
_cell.angle_beta   90.00
_cell.angle_gamma   90.00
#
_symmetry.space_group_name_H-M   'P 1'
#
loop_
_entity.id
_entity.type
_entity.pdbx_description
1 polymer ?
#
loop_
_entity_poly.entity_id
_entity_poly.type
_entity_poly.pdbx_seq_one_letter_code
_entity_poly.pdbx_strand_id
1 'polypeptide(L)'
;MTSTVKDFNFPFAPYKIQQDFMTGLYEVIEKGQIGIFESPTGTGKTLSLLCGALTWLCDHEDKVKEDLREKLRDLQQKIDQEEKNSASSNDWIDSQYATIRLKEDLMSQRQILDKILEYEKKIEGIRARKIKEIREKKKWRTSDRKKPEEKMENPEESLPSTEEDFLIEENEGEEEEPVEQNPPEKYRNTKIFFCSRTHSQLSQVVEEVKRTKFAENLRVVSLGSRQNFCINQEVRNLKSVALINEKCLDLQRNRSKVTSAEDGKVLKRKKGKGCEFLKESAIETLRDTALSEIVDIEDIVELGRIEKGCPYYANRAAISDAQLILLPYQMIFYKRTREQTGIDLRDSVIIVDEAHNLLDTVSSIHCAEIFLDQLREVHSQLTAYRDKYMKRFSTKNLLKLNQLIFVAIRLIKMFPEAPKTSHRIILTHELMSEGEFFNINLYELLTFCENTRLAQKIQGFSMLLEKLETEEQKKKRGKKPMTVQEQIEDTVEIKKNSPSVIRLFLGFLECLTEDIADGRILLTWDPKPRIKYLLLKPDAHFADILKDCRALIVAGGTMQPTNELTEQLFSRQTSRIKEYFFDHVVAEDSVLPIVVSRGPTGKPLHLNFASRSSKESLNAIGMSLQNICNVVPAGIVVFLGSYDYLDTVFQHLEQSGMLERIRGRKKVFKEPRQGARIERVLSDYSDAATRGGGAIMFSVVGGKLSEGLNFSDDLGRCVVVVGLPYPNKTNPELVEKMKHCDAVLRAGAGNEYYENICMKAVNQCIGRAVRHINDYASVILLDERYATEKTSKKLPGWIRRNSNIFVRKREEHRLVRTHLRITDSYEKQFTLLKLAYEKILQVIQESRKVLQEEPEGKVLPANQTEMEALFLLLENTCLFGDLVLYMPDISFRVLEKVPHWREIIDWALKITMRHEIVIDERSMEMLSLFNQEINPDQRTSDYINPYRQEMDYPPPEMTKPTKKIRKKLKRGPQLTGGQKNHEDL
;
A
#
# COMPACT_ATOMS: atom_id res chain seq x y z
N MET A 1 6.66 -6.49 -34.80
CA MET A 1 7.38 -7.64 -34.22
C MET A 1 6.38 -8.38 -33.34
N THR A 2 5.93 -9.55 -33.78
CA THR A 2 5.00 -10.42 -33.06
C THR A 2 5.65 -10.90 -31.77
N SER A 3 5.17 -10.45 -30.60
CA SER A 3 5.65 -10.96 -29.32
C SER A 3 5.26 -12.43 -29.21
N THR A 4 6.25 -13.32 -29.18
CA THR A 4 6.05 -14.68 -28.71
C THR A 4 5.55 -14.59 -27.27
N VAL A 5 4.34 -15.08 -27.00
CA VAL A 5 3.75 -15.10 -25.66
C VAL A 5 4.70 -15.86 -24.73
N LYS A 6 5.43 -15.14 -23.88
CA LYS A 6 6.31 -15.74 -22.88
C LYS A 6 5.47 -16.39 -21.79
N ASP A 7 5.84 -17.60 -21.39
CA ASP A 7 5.23 -18.26 -20.25
C ASP A 7 5.88 -17.74 -18.96
N PHE A 8 5.11 -16.97 -18.18
CA PHE A 8 5.55 -16.38 -16.91
C PHE A 8 5.35 -17.33 -15.71
N ASN A 9 5.03 -18.61 -15.95
CA ASN A 9 4.77 -19.61 -14.91
C ASN A 9 3.70 -19.15 -13.88
N PHE A 10 2.71 -18.40 -14.35
CA PHE A 10 1.62 -17.93 -13.53
C PHE A 10 0.82 -19.14 -13.01
N PRO A 11 0.41 -19.20 -11.73
CA PRO A 11 -0.24 -20.39 -11.17
C PRO A 11 -1.65 -20.65 -11.71
N PHE A 12 -2.23 -19.69 -12.44
CA PHE A 12 -3.54 -19.78 -13.09
C PHE A 12 -3.42 -19.36 -14.56
N ALA A 13 -4.49 -19.47 -15.35
CA ALA A 13 -4.54 -18.83 -16.65
C ALA A 13 -4.55 -17.29 -16.45
N PRO A 14 -3.51 -16.56 -16.85
CA PRO A 14 -3.43 -15.12 -16.60
C PRO A 14 -4.38 -14.36 -17.51
N TYR A 15 -5.03 -13.32 -16.97
CA TYR A 15 -5.80 -12.37 -17.76
C TYR A 15 -4.90 -11.61 -18.74
N LYS A 16 -5.46 -11.10 -19.84
CA LYS A 16 -4.71 -10.28 -20.81
C LYS A 16 -3.97 -9.12 -20.13
N ILE A 17 -4.65 -8.43 -19.21
CA ILE A 17 -4.08 -7.33 -18.42
C ILE A 17 -2.88 -7.78 -17.58
N GLN A 18 -2.93 -8.99 -16.99
CA GLN A 18 -1.81 -9.56 -16.23
C GLN A 18 -0.64 -9.93 -17.13
N GLN A 19 -0.91 -10.47 -18.34
CA GLN A 19 0.13 -10.76 -19.33
C GLN A 19 0.83 -9.49 -19.80
N ASP A 20 0.07 -8.43 -20.10
CA ASP A 20 0.61 -7.14 -20.50
C ASP A 20 1.44 -6.51 -19.37
N PHE A 21 0.96 -6.63 -18.11
CA PHE A 21 1.70 -6.23 -16.91
C PHE A 21 3.04 -6.95 -16.78
N MET A 22 3.04 -8.28 -16.85
CA MET A 22 4.25 -9.10 -16.70
C MET A 22 5.25 -8.85 -17.84
N THR A 23 4.76 -8.64 -19.05
CA THR A 23 5.61 -8.32 -20.22
C THR A 23 6.26 -6.95 -20.06
N GLY A 24 5.49 -5.92 -19.69
CA GLY A 24 6.02 -4.58 -19.43
C GLY A 24 7.04 -4.59 -18.29
N LEU A 25 6.77 -5.34 -17.23
CA LEU A 25 7.69 -5.52 -16.10
C LEU A 25 9.02 -6.14 -16.54
N TYR A 26 8.96 -7.24 -17.29
CA TYR A 26 10.16 -7.93 -17.81
C TYR A 26 11.03 -6.98 -18.64
N GLU A 27 10.42 -6.21 -19.54
CA GLU A 27 11.17 -5.27 -20.40
C GLU A 27 11.85 -4.15 -19.62
N VAL A 28 11.17 -3.61 -18.60
CA VAL A 28 11.73 -2.56 -17.75
C VAL A 28 12.96 -3.08 -17.00
N ILE A 29 12.88 -4.30 -16.47
CA ILE A 29 14.00 -4.90 -15.74
C ILE A 29 15.16 -5.22 -16.68
N GLU A 30 14.89 -5.76 -17.87
CA GLU A 30 15.93 -6.09 -18.85
C GLU A 30 16.67 -4.83 -19.32
N LYS A 31 15.95 -3.73 -19.57
CA LYS A 31 16.51 -2.44 -20.01
C LYS A 31 17.11 -1.60 -18.87
N GLY A 32 17.02 -2.05 -17.62
CA GLY A 32 17.53 -1.32 -16.46
C GLY A 32 16.81 0.01 -16.20
N GLN A 33 15.48 0.02 -16.35
CA GLN A 33 14.64 1.23 -16.30
C GLN A 33 13.94 1.42 -14.94
N ILE A 34 13.32 2.58 -14.76
CA ILE A 34 12.41 2.89 -13.65
C ILE A 34 10.99 2.70 -14.16
N GLY A 35 10.30 1.67 -13.68
CA GLY A 35 8.93 1.37 -14.10
C GLY A 35 7.90 1.79 -13.07
N ILE A 36 6.96 2.64 -13.46
CA ILE A 36 5.81 3.03 -12.64
C ILE A 36 4.59 2.25 -13.13
N PHE A 37 4.05 1.39 -12.28
CA PHE A 37 2.97 0.47 -12.61
C PHE A 37 1.72 0.81 -11.78
N GLU A 38 0.64 1.21 -12.45
CA GLU A 38 -0.69 1.24 -11.83
C GLU A 38 -1.47 0.01 -12.24
N SER A 39 -1.92 -0.75 -11.23
CA SER A 39 -2.83 -1.86 -11.44
C SER A 39 -3.85 -1.86 -10.31
N PRO A 40 -5.16 -1.71 -10.62
CA PRO A 40 -6.21 -1.69 -9.61
C PRO A 40 -6.16 -2.89 -8.65
N THR A 41 -6.77 -2.73 -7.50
CA THR A 41 -6.92 -3.80 -6.51
C THR A 41 -7.68 -4.98 -7.13
N GLY A 42 -7.34 -6.20 -6.72
CA GLY A 42 -8.06 -7.40 -7.17
C GLY A 42 -7.61 -8.01 -8.50
N THR A 43 -6.71 -7.36 -9.24
CA THR A 43 -6.19 -7.88 -10.51
C THR A 43 -5.01 -8.86 -10.35
N GLY A 44 -4.62 -9.21 -9.11
CA GLY A 44 -3.45 -10.06 -8.86
C GLY A 44 -2.11 -9.36 -9.10
N LYS A 45 -2.02 -8.07 -8.74
CA LYS A 45 -0.81 -7.23 -8.88
C LYS A 45 0.44 -7.86 -8.26
N THR A 46 0.38 -8.27 -6.99
CA THR A 46 1.53 -8.82 -6.26
C THR A 46 2.04 -10.11 -6.93
N LEU A 47 1.14 -11.02 -7.28
CA LEU A 47 1.48 -12.22 -8.04
C LEU A 47 2.05 -11.92 -9.43
N SER A 48 1.53 -10.90 -10.13
CA SER A 48 2.05 -10.47 -11.44
C SER A 48 3.45 -9.85 -11.34
N LEU A 49 3.71 -9.07 -10.28
CA LEU A 49 5.04 -8.54 -9.97
C LEU A 49 6.05 -9.66 -9.71
N LEU A 50 5.66 -10.64 -8.89
CA LEU A 50 6.51 -11.78 -8.57
C LEU A 50 6.79 -12.65 -9.80
N CYS A 51 5.76 -13.06 -10.54
CA CYS A 51 5.94 -13.94 -11.69
C CYS A 51 6.78 -13.28 -12.79
N GLY A 52 6.51 -12.01 -13.12
CA GLY A 52 7.30 -11.29 -14.12
C GLY A 52 8.76 -11.09 -13.73
N ALA A 53 9.02 -10.73 -12.46
CA ALA A 53 10.38 -10.50 -11.98
C ALA A 53 11.19 -11.79 -11.75
N LEU A 54 10.55 -12.85 -11.25
CA LEU A 54 11.20 -14.15 -11.04
C LEU A 54 11.49 -14.86 -12.38
N THR A 55 10.58 -14.76 -13.35
CA THR A 55 10.84 -15.25 -14.72
C THR A 55 12.05 -14.54 -15.31
N TRP A 56 12.13 -13.21 -15.17
CA TRP A 56 13.31 -12.46 -15.60
C TRP A 56 14.57 -12.91 -14.89
N LEU A 57 14.54 -13.16 -13.58
CA LEU A 57 15.72 -13.60 -12.83
C LEU A 57 16.24 -14.96 -13.33
N CYS A 58 15.35 -15.93 -13.54
CA CYS A 58 15.74 -17.23 -14.08
C CYS A 58 16.33 -17.09 -15.50
N ASP A 59 15.65 -16.38 -16.39
CA ASP A 59 16.13 -16.11 -17.75
C ASP A 59 17.49 -15.39 -17.73
N HIS A 60 17.68 -14.44 -16.81
CA HIS A 60 18.91 -13.66 -16.69
C HIS A 60 20.08 -14.50 -16.17
N GLU A 61 19.87 -15.32 -15.14
CA GLU A 61 20.89 -16.24 -14.62
C GLU A 61 21.35 -17.22 -15.71
N ASP A 62 20.42 -17.75 -16.51
CA ASP A 62 20.73 -18.66 -17.61
C ASP A 62 21.42 -17.94 -18.79
N LYS A 63 20.94 -16.76 -19.18
CA LYS A 63 21.55 -15.93 -20.23
C LYS A 63 22.97 -15.52 -19.88
N VAL A 64 23.25 -15.12 -18.64
CA VAL A 64 24.62 -14.78 -18.20
C VAL A 64 25.57 -15.96 -18.36
N LYS A 65 25.11 -17.19 -18.05
CA LYS A 65 25.89 -18.41 -18.25
C LYS A 65 26.12 -18.72 -19.73
N GLU A 66 25.09 -18.55 -20.56
CA GLU A 66 25.20 -18.75 -22.01
C GLU A 66 26.12 -17.74 -22.67
N ASP A 67 25.98 -16.45 -22.35
CA ASP A 67 26.82 -15.35 -22.84
C ASP A 67 28.29 -15.57 -22.47
N LEU A 68 28.58 -16.03 -21.24
CA LEU A 68 29.94 -16.37 -20.82
C LEU A 68 30.50 -17.56 -21.61
N ARG A 69 29.69 -18.61 -21.82
CA ARG A 69 30.11 -19.76 -22.65
C ARG A 69 30.35 -19.37 -24.10
N GLU A 70 29.55 -18.47 -24.65
CA GLU A 70 29.72 -17.95 -26.01
C GLU A 70 30.97 -17.09 -26.13
N LYS A 71 31.18 -16.12 -25.22
CA LYS A 71 32.41 -15.32 -25.17
C LYS A 71 33.67 -16.16 -25.05
N LEU A 72 33.63 -17.25 -24.27
CA LEU A 72 34.76 -18.18 -24.17
C LEU A 72 35.03 -18.90 -25.50
N ARG A 73 33.99 -19.29 -26.25
CA ARG A 73 34.16 -19.87 -27.59
C ARG A 73 34.73 -18.85 -28.57
N ASP A 74 34.23 -17.62 -28.56
CA ASP A 74 34.68 -16.55 -29.44
C ASP A 74 36.14 -16.14 -29.17
N LEU A 75 36.51 -16.00 -27.89
CA LEU A 75 37.90 -15.72 -27.50
C LEU A 75 38.84 -16.86 -27.91
N GLN A 76 38.42 -18.11 -27.75
CA GLN A 76 39.21 -19.26 -28.21
C GLN A 76 39.41 -19.24 -29.72
N GLN A 77 38.36 -18.97 -30.51
CA GLN A 77 38.46 -18.84 -31.96
C GLN A 77 39.40 -17.71 -32.39
N LYS A 78 39.35 -16.55 -31.70
CA LYS A 78 40.26 -15.42 -31.96
C LYS A 78 41.71 -15.75 -31.65
N ILE A 79 41.97 -16.48 -30.55
CA ILE A 79 43.32 -16.96 -30.20
C ILE A 79 43.83 -17.90 -31.30
N ASP A 80 43.02 -18.89 -31.71
CA ASP A 80 43.41 -19.85 -32.74
C ASP A 80 43.67 -19.17 -34.10
N GLN A 81 42.98 -18.06 -34.38
CA GLN A 81 43.16 -17.26 -35.59
C GLN A 81 44.43 -16.38 -35.53
N GLU A 82 44.70 -15.74 -34.40
CA GLU A 82 45.93 -14.97 -34.19
C GLU A 82 47.18 -15.85 -34.15
N GLU A 83 47.12 -17.04 -33.56
CA GLU A 83 48.22 -18.01 -33.57
C GLU A 83 48.54 -18.50 -35.00
N LYS A 84 47.52 -18.62 -35.86
CA LYS A 84 47.72 -18.92 -37.30
C LYS A 84 48.30 -17.73 -38.06
N ASN A 85 47.88 -16.50 -37.75
CA ASN A 85 48.39 -15.29 -38.38
C ASN A 85 49.86 -15.01 -38.00
N SER A 86 50.22 -15.23 -36.73
CA SER A 86 51.59 -15.16 -36.19
C SER A 86 52.56 -16.08 -36.95
N ALA A 87 52.10 -17.26 -37.40
CA ALA A 87 52.91 -18.18 -38.20
C ALA A 87 53.17 -17.70 -39.64
N SER A 88 52.48 -16.64 -40.12
CA SER A 88 52.53 -16.16 -41.51
C SER A 88 52.99 -14.70 -41.70
N SER A 89 53.02 -13.91 -40.62
CA SER A 89 53.28 -12.46 -40.67
C SER A 89 54.71 -12.10 -40.26
N ASN A 90 55.25 -11.02 -40.84
CA ASN A 90 56.56 -10.45 -40.50
C ASN A 90 56.57 -9.71 -39.14
N ASP A 91 55.38 -9.39 -38.61
CA ASP A 91 55.18 -8.61 -37.38
C ASP A 91 54.68 -9.49 -36.23
N TRP A 92 55.54 -10.45 -35.82
CA TRP A 92 55.18 -11.52 -34.89
C TRP A 92 55.02 -11.06 -33.44
N ILE A 93 55.64 -9.92 -33.06
CA ILE A 93 55.64 -9.39 -31.69
C ILE A 93 54.26 -8.86 -31.32
N ASP A 94 53.63 -8.06 -32.20
CA ASP A 94 52.30 -7.49 -31.95
C ASP A 94 51.20 -8.57 -31.89
N SER A 95 51.28 -9.58 -32.77
CA SER A 95 50.36 -10.73 -32.72
C SER A 95 50.56 -11.57 -31.44
N GLN A 96 51.79 -11.67 -30.94
CA GLN A 96 52.06 -12.36 -29.67
C GLN A 96 51.51 -11.57 -28.47
N TYR A 97 51.68 -10.25 -28.42
CA TYR A 97 51.06 -9.40 -27.39
C TYR A 97 49.54 -9.44 -27.44
N ALA A 98 48.93 -9.43 -28.63
CA ALA A 98 47.48 -9.59 -28.81
C ALA A 98 46.99 -10.96 -28.31
N THR A 99 47.72 -12.03 -28.63
CA THR A 99 47.41 -13.38 -28.16
C THR A 99 47.51 -13.50 -26.63
N ILE A 100 48.51 -12.87 -26.01
CA ILE A 100 48.66 -12.85 -24.53
C ILE A 100 47.45 -12.13 -23.89
N ARG A 101 47.05 -10.96 -24.40
CA ARG A 101 45.87 -10.24 -23.89
C ARG A 101 44.59 -11.05 -24.05
N LEU A 102 44.38 -11.69 -25.21
CA LEU A 102 43.22 -12.56 -25.42
C LEU A 102 43.21 -13.78 -24.49
N LYS A 103 44.38 -14.36 -24.18
CA LYS A 103 44.52 -15.44 -23.20
C LYS A 103 44.26 -14.98 -21.77
N GLU A 104 44.70 -13.77 -21.39
CA GLU A 104 44.37 -13.14 -20.11
C GLU A 104 42.86 -12.90 -19.99
N ASP A 105 42.23 -12.33 -21.02
CA ASP A 105 40.79 -12.14 -21.08
C ASP A 105 40.03 -13.47 -20.98
N LEU A 106 40.46 -14.51 -21.73
CA LEU A 106 39.86 -15.84 -21.67
C LEU A 106 39.97 -16.45 -20.26
N MET A 107 41.13 -16.33 -19.61
CA MET A 107 41.31 -16.78 -18.22
C MET A 107 40.41 -16.01 -17.26
N SER A 108 40.28 -14.68 -17.40
CA SER A 108 39.41 -13.88 -16.54
C SER A 108 37.93 -14.27 -16.67
N GLN A 109 37.42 -14.45 -17.90
CA GLN A 109 36.04 -14.85 -18.13
C GLN A 109 35.77 -16.28 -17.65
N ARG A 110 36.75 -17.18 -17.81
CA ARG A 110 36.65 -18.56 -17.34
C ARG A 110 36.60 -18.64 -15.82
N GLN A 111 37.42 -17.84 -15.12
CA GLN A 111 37.38 -17.74 -13.66
C GLN A 111 36.00 -17.29 -13.15
N ILE A 112 35.34 -16.35 -13.85
CA ILE A 112 33.99 -15.92 -13.49
C ILE A 112 33.00 -17.09 -13.62
N LEU A 113 33.03 -17.81 -14.75
CA LEU A 113 32.14 -18.95 -14.98
C LEU A 113 32.37 -20.09 -13.96
N ASP A 114 33.63 -20.41 -13.66
CA ASP A 114 33.96 -21.46 -12.69
C ASP A 114 33.47 -21.10 -11.27
N LYS A 115 33.61 -19.83 -10.86
CA LYS A 115 33.04 -19.33 -9.60
C LYS A 115 31.52 -19.47 -9.54
N ILE A 116 30.80 -19.23 -10.65
CA ILE A 116 29.34 -19.41 -10.74
C ILE A 116 28.97 -20.88 -10.52
N LEU A 117 29.64 -21.79 -11.24
CA LEU A 117 29.35 -23.22 -11.17
C LEU A 117 29.71 -23.82 -9.80
N GLU A 118 30.80 -23.37 -9.18
CA GLU A 118 31.16 -23.75 -7.82
C GLU A 118 30.11 -23.28 -6.80
N TYR A 119 29.62 -22.04 -6.98
CA TYR A 119 28.56 -21.48 -6.15
C TYR A 119 27.24 -22.27 -6.27
N GLU A 120 26.79 -22.59 -7.48
CA GLU A 120 25.58 -23.41 -7.70
C GLU A 120 25.71 -24.79 -7.04
N LYS A 121 26.87 -25.46 -7.19
CA LYS A 121 27.14 -26.75 -6.53
C LYS A 121 27.07 -26.66 -5.01
N LYS A 122 27.56 -25.56 -4.43
CA LYS A 122 27.49 -25.33 -2.98
C LYS A 122 26.03 -25.22 -2.51
N ILE A 123 25.19 -24.46 -3.23
CA ILE A 123 23.77 -24.29 -2.89
C ILE A 123 23.01 -25.61 -3.04
N GLU A 124 23.25 -26.36 -4.12
CA GLU A 124 22.63 -27.68 -4.33
C GLU A 124 23.04 -28.68 -3.24
N GLY A 125 24.32 -28.63 -2.81
CA GLY A 125 24.81 -29.42 -1.69
C GLY A 125 24.17 -29.09 -0.35
N ILE A 126 23.76 -27.83 -0.11
CA ILE A 126 22.98 -27.44 1.08
C ILE A 126 21.58 -28.05 1.00
N ARG A 127 20.88 -27.91 -0.13
CA ARG A 127 19.55 -28.49 -0.35
C ARG A 127 19.53 -30.00 -0.21
N ALA A 128 20.47 -30.69 -0.86
CA ALA A 128 20.57 -32.15 -0.84
C ALA A 128 20.80 -32.69 0.58
N ARG A 129 21.69 -32.04 1.36
CA ARG A 129 21.91 -32.37 2.78
C ARG A 129 20.61 -32.23 3.57
N LYS A 130 19.85 -31.15 3.34
CA LYS A 130 18.63 -30.91 4.11
C LYS A 130 17.47 -31.82 3.73
N ILE A 131 17.29 -32.12 2.45
CA ILE A 131 16.31 -33.12 1.98
C ILE A 131 16.58 -34.48 2.64
N LYS A 132 17.86 -34.85 2.79
CA LYS A 132 18.27 -36.07 3.49
C LYS A 132 17.88 -36.01 4.98
N GLU A 133 18.21 -34.93 5.69
CA GLU A 133 17.82 -34.74 7.09
C GLU A 133 16.30 -34.73 7.30
N ILE A 134 15.52 -34.13 6.40
CA ILE A 134 14.05 -34.11 6.47
C ILE A 134 13.49 -35.52 6.26
N ARG A 135 14.04 -36.28 5.31
CA ARG A 135 13.67 -37.70 5.10
C ARG A 135 13.99 -38.54 6.33
N GLU A 136 15.12 -38.29 6.99
CA GLU A 136 15.52 -38.97 8.24
C GLU A 136 14.62 -38.57 9.43
N LYS A 137 14.32 -37.28 9.61
CA LYS A 137 13.39 -36.80 10.65
C LYS A 137 11.94 -37.27 10.40
N LYS A 138 11.49 -37.41 9.15
CA LYS A 138 10.16 -37.99 8.80
C LYS A 138 10.10 -39.49 9.09
N LYS A 139 11.19 -40.25 8.87
CA LYS A 139 11.28 -41.66 9.27
C LYS A 139 11.26 -41.85 10.79
N TRP A 140 11.83 -40.93 11.56
CA TRP A 140 11.78 -40.96 13.02
C TRP A 140 10.38 -40.65 13.58
N ARG A 141 9.59 -39.79 12.91
CA ARG A 141 8.22 -39.44 13.36
C ARG A 141 7.20 -40.58 13.30
N THR A 142 7.51 -41.71 12.65
CA THR A 142 6.71 -42.95 12.67
C THR A 142 7.02 -43.89 13.83
N SER A 143 8.01 -43.60 14.69
CA SER A 143 8.31 -44.39 15.88
C SER A 143 8.60 -43.49 17.08
N ASP A 144 7.77 -43.64 18.11
CA ASP A 144 7.92 -43.11 19.48
C ASP A 144 7.73 -41.60 19.72
N ARG A 145 6.52 -41.28 20.20
CA ARG A 145 6.21 -40.09 21.00
C ARG A 145 6.35 -40.43 22.49
N LYS A 146 7.36 -39.87 23.16
CA LYS A 146 7.27 -39.51 24.59
C LYS A 146 7.68 -38.05 24.75
N LYS A 147 6.75 -37.23 25.26
CA LYS A 147 7.00 -35.86 25.70
C LYS A 147 7.75 -35.89 27.05
N PRO A 148 8.83 -35.14 27.24
CA PRO A 148 9.29 -34.76 28.57
C PRO A 148 8.56 -33.49 29.02
N GLU A 149 7.97 -33.54 30.22
CA GLU A 149 7.62 -32.36 31.00
C GLU A 149 8.86 -31.92 31.79
N GLU A 150 9.32 -30.68 31.59
CA GLU A 150 10.35 -30.06 32.44
C GLU A 150 9.74 -28.89 33.22
N LYS A 151 9.94 -28.92 34.54
CA LYS A 151 9.56 -27.88 35.50
C LYS A 151 10.54 -26.71 35.40
N MET A 152 10.02 -25.50 35.22
CA MET A 152 10.78 -24.25 35.32
C MET A 152 11.03 -23.90 36.80
N GLU A 153 12.30 -23.82 37.19
CA GLU A 153 12.73 -23.08 38.36
C GLU A 153 12.97 -21.62 37.97
N ASN A 154 12.47 -20.68 38.78
CA ASN A 154 12.70 -19.24 38.62
C ASN A 154 14.10 -18.88 39.11
N PRO A 155 15.00 -18.32 38.27
CA PRO A 155 16.23 -17.70 38.74
C PRO A 155 16.00 -16.21 38.98
N GLU A 156 16.33 -15.74 40.18
CA GLU A 156 16.33 -14.32 40.55
C GLU A 156 17.21 -13.48 39.62
N GLU A 157 16.66 -12.33 39.24
CA GLU A 157 17.26 -11.30 38.38
C GLU A 157 18.59 -10.80 38.96
N SER A 158 19.65 -10.77 38.14
CA SER A 158 20.87 -10.00 38.45
C SER A 158 21.10 -8.93 37.38
N LEU A 159 20.90 -7.67 37.77
CA LEU A 159 21.35 -6.49 37.05
C LEU A 159 22.81 -6.18 37.40
N PRO A 160 23.58 -5.49 36.52
CA PRO A 160 24.96 -5.12 36.81
C PRO A 160 25.02 -4.19 38.03
N SER A 161 25.91 -4.49 38.97
CA SER A 161 25.96 -3.87 40.30
C SER A 161 27.21 -3.00 40.53
N THR A 162 27.91 -2.57 39.49
CA THR A 162 29.18 -1.83 39.66
C THR A 162 29.24 -0.54 38.83
N GLU A 163 29.63 0.56 39.49
CA GLU A 163 29.71 1.93 38.95
C GLU A 163 30.68 2.11 37.77
N GLU A 164 31.47 1.08 37.44
CA GLU A 164 32.47 1.08 36.37
C GLU A 164 31.88 0.93 34.96
N ASP A 165 30.71 0.31 34.81
CA ASP A 165 30.09 0.03 33.49
C ASP A 165 29.60 1.29 32.75
N PHE A 166 29.49 2.43 33.45
CA PHE A 166 28.96 3.68 32.90
C PHE A 166 30.04 4.68 32.45
N LEU A 167 31.33 4.36 32.59
CA LEU A 167 32.42 5.26 32.21
C LEU A 167 32.66 5.28 30.69
N ILE A 168 33.01 6.44 30.15
CA ILE A 168 33.52 6.58 28.78
C ILE A 168 34.98 6.13 28.79
N GLU A 169 35.23 4.86 28.42
CA GLU A 169 36.58 4.34 28.19
C GLU A 169 37.29 5.17 27.10
N GLU A 170 38.58 5.42 27.29
CA GLU A 170 39.43 5.94 26.22
C GLU A 170 39.64 4.83 25.19
N ASN A 171 39.25 5.07 23.94
CA ASN A 171 39.89 4.35 22.83
C ASN A 171 41.30 4.93 22.71
N GLU A 172 42.25 4.39 23.48
CA GLU A 172 43.63 4.38 23.01
C GLU A 172 43.60 3.62 21.67
N GLY A 173 44.16 4.23 20.63
CA GLY A 173 43.99 3.79 19.26
C GLY A 173 44.26 2.29 19.06
N GLU A 174 43.20 1.50 19.05
CA GLU A 174 43.05 0.52 17.99
C GLU A 174 42.76 1.38 16.75
N GLU A 175 43.82 1.72 16.01
CA GLU A 175 43.66 1.76 14.56
C GLU A 175 42.87 0.50 14.24
N GLU A 176 41.64 0.66 13.71
CA GLU A 176 41.01 -0.47 13.04
C GLU A 176 42.08 -0.99 12.10
N GLU A 177 42.64 -2.18 12.40
CA GLU A 177 43.51 -2.84 11.45
C GLU A 177 42.76 -2.76 10.12
N PRO A 178 43.36 -2.18 9.07
CA PRO A 178 42.68 -2.05 7.79
C PRO A 178 42.23 -3.46 7.46
N VAL A 179 40.91 -3.67 7.49
CA VAL A 179 40.27 -4.96 7.23
C VAL A 179 41.02 -5.55 6.06
N GLU A 180 41.71 -6.67 6.33
CA GLU A 180 42.59 -7.31 5.38
C GLU A 180 41.98 -7.24 3.98
N GLN A 181 42.75 -6.62 3.10
CA GLN A 181 42.62 -6.57 1.65
C GLN A 181 41.53 -7.52 1.14
N ASN A 182 40.44 -6.92 0.63
CA ASN A 182 39.40 -7.52 -0.20
C ASN A 182 39.32 -9.06 -0.09
N PRO A 183 38.38 -9.62 0.70
CA PRO A 183 38.14 -11.06 0.64
C PRO A 183 37.95 -11.45 -0.83
N PRO A 184 38.54 -12.58 -1.29
CA PRO A 184 38.57 -12.94 -2.70
C PRO A 184 37.16 -12.79 -3.27
N GLU A 185 37.02 -12.01 -4.35
CA GLU A 185 35.73 -11.62 -4.93
C GLU A 185 34.81 -12.84 -5.03
N LYS A 186 33.93 -12.99 -4.04
CA LYS A 186 32.88 -14.01 -4.01
C LYS A 186 31.94 -13.68 -5.15
N TYR A 187 31.54 -14.70 -5.92
CA TYR A 187 30.53 -14.52 -6.95
C TYR A 187 29.27 -13.89 -6.32
N ARG A 188 28.81 -12.80 -6.94
CA ARG A 188 27.63 -12.07 -6.50
C ARG A 188 26.49 -12.43 -7.43
N ASN A 189 25.47 -13.07 -6.87
CA ASN A 189 24.23 -13.31 -7.58
C ASN A 189 23.39 -12.01 -7.68
N THR A 190 22.62 -11.90 -8.77
CA THR A 190 21.59 -10.88 -8.94
C THR A 190 20.49 -11.10 -7.90
N LYS A 191 20.00 -10.01 -7.28
CA LYS A 191 19.01 -10.07 -6.20
C LYS A 191 17.80 -9.21 -6.50
N ILE A 192 16.64 -9.68 -6.07
CA ILE A 192 15.38 -8.93 -6.08
C ILE A 192 15.04 -8.53 -4.65
N PHE A 193 14.96 -7.23 -4.40
CA PHE A 193 14.47 -6.66 -3.15
C PHE A 193 12.99 -6.30 -3.30
N PHE A 194 12.12 -7.05 -2.65
CA PHE A 194 10.69 -6.77 -2.63
C PHE A 194 10.32 -6.02 -1.35
N CYS A 195 9.79 -4.82 -1.54
CA CYS A 195 9.54 -3.86 -0.49
C CYS A 195 8.05 -3.60 -0.35
N SER A 196 7.54 -3.64 0.88
CA SER A 196 6.14 -3.30 1.19
C SER A 196 6.07 -2.42 2.44
N ARG A 197 4.91 -1.77 2.65
CA ARG A 197 4.67 -0.87 3.80
C ARG A 197 4.64 -1.61 5.13
N THR A 198 4.02 -2.79 5.21
CA THR A 198 3.85 -3.54 6.47
C THR A 198 4.38 -4.97 6.40
N HIS A 199 4.75 -5.52 7.56
CA HIS A 199 5.14 -6.94 7.67
C HIS A 199 4.02 -7.90 7.26
N SER A 200 2.75 -7.57 7.55
CA SER A 200 1.62 -8.40 7.15
C SER A 200 1.50 -8.56 5.63
N GLN A 201 1.81 -7.51 4.85
CA GLN A 201 1.86 -7.59 3.40
C GLN A 201 3.01 -8.47 2.92
N LEU A 202 4.17 -8.39 3.58
CA LEU A 202 5.31 -9.25 3.25
C LEU A 202 4.99 -10.73 3.55
N SER A 203 4.28 -11.04 4.62
CA SER A 203 3.82 -12.42 4.89
C SER A 203 2.86 -12.92 3.80
N GLN A 204 1.96 -12.07 3.29
CA GLN A 204 1.10 -12.41 2.14
C GLN A 204 1.91 -12.71 0.87
N VAL A 205 2.98 -11.95 0.61
CA VAL A 205 3.91 -12.20 -0.50
C VAL A 205 4.55 -13.58 -0.37
N VAL A 206 4.96 -14.00 0.84
CA VAL A 206 5.51 -15.36 1.07
C VAL A 206 4.49 -16.43 0.70
N GLU A 207 3.23 -16.27 1.11
CA GLU A 207 2.15 -17.21 0.76
C GLU A 207 1.88 -17.25 -0.76
N GLU A 208 1.93 -16.10 -1.44
CA GLU A 208 1.78 -16.05 -2.89
C GLU A 208 2.93 -16.74 -3.62
N VAL A 209 4.18 -16.54 -3.18
CA VAL A 209 5.35 -17.23 -3.75
C VAL A 209 5.21 -18.74 -3.60
N LYS A 210 4.77 -19.24 -2.43
CA LYS A 210 4.54 -20.67 -2.17
C LYS A 210 3.53 -21.30 -3.15
N ARG A 211 2.65 -20.51 -3.78
CA ARG A 211 1.67 -20.99 -4.79
C ARG A 211 2.25 -21.10 -6.20
N THR A 212 3.42 -20.52 -6.46
CA THR A 212 4.06 -20.52 -7.77
C THR A 212 4.94 -21.74 -7.98
N LYS A 213 5.23 -22.10 -9.24
CA LYS A 213 6.21 -23.15 -9.57
C LYS A 213 7.64 -22.81 -9.13
N PHE A 214 7.93 -21.52 -8.92
CA PHE A 214 9.24 -21.07 -8.44
C PHE A 214 9.56 -21.53 -7.02
N ALA A 215 8.54 -21.95 -6.25
CA ALA A 215 8.70 -22.32 -4.85
C ALA A 215 9.73 -23.42 -4.59
N GLU A 216 9.96 -24.32 -5.55
CA GLU A 216 10.90 -25.43 -5.41
C GLU A 216 12.37 -24.98 -5.46
N ASN A 217 12.67 -23.96 -6.27
CA ASN A 217 14.04 -23.55 -6.59
C ASN A 217 14.40 -22.14 -6.10
N LEU A 218 13.45 -21.38 -5.58
CA LEU A 218 13.67 -20.01 -5.13
C LEU A 218 14.20 -19.96 -3.69
N ARG A 219 15.13 -19.04 -3.43
CA ARG A 219 15.65 -18.75 -2.08
C ARG A 219 15.11 -17.42 -1.59
N VAL A 220 14.21 -17.47 -0.60
CA VAL A 220 13.49 -16.31 -0.07
C VAL A 220 13.92 -16.02 1.36
N VAL A 221 14.28 -14.77 1.66
CA VAL A 221 14.60 -14.33 3.02
C VAL A 221 13.77 -13.12 3.41
N SER A 222 13.06 -13.22 4.52
CA SER A 222 12.31 -12.11 5.12
C SER A 222 13.16 -11.37 6.14
N LEU A 223 13.28 -10.05 5.99
CA LEU A 223 13.97 -9.16 6.91
C LEU A 223 12.98 -8.42 7.81
N GLY A 224 13.46 -8.05 8.99
CA GLY A 224 12.65 -7.43 10.02
C GLY A 224 13.46 -7.09 11.26
N SER A 225 12.79 -6.46 12.21
CA SER A 225 13.43 -5.96 13.43
C SER A 225 13.79 -7.10 14.40
N ARG A 226 14.71 -6.82 15.34
CA ARG A 226 14.99 -7.74 16.44
C ARG A 226 13.75 -8.06 17.29
N GLN A 227 12.78 -7.14 17.37
CA GLN A 227 11.52 -7.38 18.08
C GLN A 227 10.73 -8.55 17.49
N ASN A 228 10.80 -8.74 16.16
CA ASN A 228 10.06 -9.78 15.47
C ASN A 228 10.79 -11.13 15.60
N PHE A 229 12.13 -11.14 15.51
CA PHE A 229 12.93 -12.38 15.48
C PHE A 229 13.42 -12.89 16.84
N CYS A 230 13.41 -12.06 17.90
CA CYS A 230 14.03 -12.45 19.16
C CYS A 230 13.25 -13.55 19.89
N ILE A 231 13.94 -14.66 20.17
CA ILE A 231 13.42 -15.79 20.95
C ILE A 231 13.85 -15.75 22.43
N ASN A 232 14.76 -14.85 22.81
CA ASN A 232 15.15 -14.67 24.20
C ASN A 232 14.07 -13.91 24.97
N GLN A 233 13.45 -14.56 25.94
CA GLN A 233 12.32 -14.01 26.69
C GLN A 233 12.70 -12.75 27.49
N GLU A 234 13.94 -12.66 28.00
CA GLU A 234 14.43 -11.46 28.72
C GLU A 234 14.43 -10.23 27.83
N VAL A 235 14.82 -10.40 26.56
CA VAL A 235 14.89 -9.31 25.58
C VAL A 235 13.50 -9.01 25.04
N ARG A 236 12.70 -10.04 24.74
CA ARG A 236 11.36 -9.89 24.16
C ARG A 236 10.36 -9.23 25.10
N ASN A 237 10.53 -9.39 26.41
CA ASN A 237 9.66 -8.74 27.41
C ASN A 237 9.81 -7.20 27.43
N LEU A 238 10.84 -6.64 26.79
CA LEU A 238 11.02 -5.19 26.66
C LEU A 238 10.01 -4.64 25.64
N LYS A 239 9.20 -3.64 26.03
CA LYS A 239 8.17 -3.06 25.16
C LYS A 239 8.72 -2.12 24.06
N SER A 240 9.96 -1.63 24.20
CA SER A 240 10.57 -0.65 23.30
C SER A 240 11.62 -1.30 22.37
N VAL A 241 11.53 -1.00 21.07
CA VAL A 241 12.47 -1.48 20.03
C VAL A 241 13.91 -1.03 20.31
N ALA A 242 14.09 0.19 20.83
CA ALA A 242 15.41 0.69 21.18
C ALA A 242 16.05 -0.15 22.30
N LEU A 243 15.30 -0.45 23.35
CA LEU A 243 15.76 -1.25 24.48
C LEU A 243 16.06 -2.70 24.07
N ILE A 244 15.26 -3.28 23.17
CA ILE A 244 15.50 -4.62 22.59
C ILE A 244 16.85 -4.65 21.88
N ASN A 245 17.13 -3.65 21.04
CA ASN A 245 18.39 -3.57 20.30
C ASN A 245 19.58 -3.44 21.25
N GLU A 246 19.48 -2.58 22.26
CA GLU A 246 20.53 -2.35 23.25
C GLU A 246 20.83 -3.61 24.06
N LYS A 247 19.81 -4.20 24.70
CA LYS A 247 19.97 -5.42 25.49
C LYS A 247 20.54 -6.58 24.66
N CYS A 248 20.13 -6.69 23.39
CA CYS A 248 20.67 -7.70 22.48
C CYS A 248 22.18 -7.49 22.24
N LEU A 249 22.63 -6.26 22.00
CA LEU A 249 24.06 -5.94 21.81
C LEU A 249 24.88 -6.17 23.08
N ASP A 250 24.32 -5.87 24.26
CA ASP A 250 24.99 -6.12 25.55
C ASP A 250 25.23 -7.61 25.79
N LEU A 251 24.24 -8.44 25.47
CA LEU A 251 24.35 -9.90 25.57
C LEU A 251 25.35 -10.51 24.58
N GLN A 252 25.79 -9.76 23.55
CA GLN A 252 26.87 -10.19 22.66
C GLN A 252 28.25 -9.91 23.25
N ARG A 253 28.44 -8.76 23.92
CA ARG A 253 29.74 -8.33 24.44
C ARG A 253 30.21 -9.10 25.68
N ASN A 254 29.28 -9.63 26.48
CA ASN A 254 29.61 -10.44 27.66
C ASN A 254 30.32 -11.79 27.35
N ARG A 255 30.68 -12.07 26.10
CA ARG A 255 31.50 -13.22 25.71
C ARG A 255 33.00 -13.05 25.94
N SER A 256 33.54 -11.83 26.02
CA SER A 256 35.01 -11.66 26.10
C SER A 256 35.45 -10.21 26.38
N LYS A 257 35.90 -9.95 27.62
CA LYS A 257 37.00 -9.00 27.89
C LYS A 257 37.85 -9.59 29.03
N VAL A 258 39.14 -9.76 28.76
CA VAL A 258 40.19 -9.90 29.78
C VAL A 258 40.76 -8.51 29.95
N THR A 259 40.60 -7.90 31.12
CA THR A 259 41.41 -6.72 31.48
C THR A 259 42.46 -7.16 32.48
N SER A 260 43.73 -6.94 32.13
CA SER A 260 44.84 -7.05 33.08
C SER A 260 44.82 -5.79 33.95
N ALA A 261 44.85 -5.95 35.27
CA ALA A 261 45.09 -4.85 36.20
C ALA A 261 46.61 -4.64 36.38
N GLU A 262 47.02 -3.40 36.64
CA GLU A 262 48.43 -2.98 36.78
C GLU A 262 49.21 -3.68 37.92
N ASP A 263 48.55 -4.47 38.79
CA ASP A 263 49.18 -5.18 39.91
C ASP A 263 49.13 -6.72 39.80
N GLY A 264 49.16 -7.28 38.58
CA GLY A 264 49.48 -8.70 38.36
C GLY A 264 48.55 -9.75 39.02
N LYS A 265 47.46 -9.35 39.68
CA LYS A 265 46.46 -10.26 40.26
C LYS A 265 45.22 -10.33 39.40
N VAL A 266 45.01 -11.50 38.80
CA VAL A 266 43.83 -11.84 38.01
C VAL A 266 42.60 -11.98 38.91
N LEU A 267 41.79 -10.91 39.04
CA LEU A 267 40.45 -11.00 39.60
C LEU A 267 39.52 -11.63 38.54
N LYS A 268 39.16 -12.91 38.71
CA LYS A 268 38.12 -13.57 37.90
C LYS A 268 36.76 -12.89 38.18
N ARG A 269 36.36 -11.91 37.35
CA ARG A 269 34.95 -11.48 37.29
C ARG A 269 34.07 -12.67 36.86
N LYS A 270 32.91 -12.83 37.50
CA LYS A 270 31.88 -13.80 37.07
C LYS A 270 31.53 -13.51 35.60
N LYS A 271 31.72 -14.49 34.71
CA LYS A 271 31.26 -14.42 33.31
C LYS A 271 29.80 -14.00 33.29
N GLY A 272 29.48 -12.84 32.70
CA GLY A 272 28.11 -12.55 32.29
C GLY A 272 27.66 -13.65 31.33
N LYS A 273 26.49 -14.25 31.56
CA LYS A 273 25.94 -15.22 30.60
C LYS A 273 25.60 -14.46 29.31
N GLY A 274 26.39 -14.65 28.25
CA GLY A 274 26.05 -14.16 26.92
C GLY A 274 24.75 -14.79 26.41
N CYS A 275 24.21 -14.31 25.29
CA CYS A 275 22.97 -14.86 24.75
C CYS A 275 23.08 -16.36 24.44
N GLU A 276 22.19 -17.18 25.00
CA GLU A 276 22.18 -18.65 24.85
C GLU A 276 22.04 -19.08 23.38
N PHE A 277 21.34 -18.29 22.57
CA PHE A 277 20.98 -18.59 21.19
C PHE A 277 22.03 -18.16 20.16
N LEU A 278 23.13 -17.54 20.57
CA LEU A 278 24.19 -17.07 19.65
C LEU A 278 25.25 -18.16 19.36
N LYS A 279 24.83 -19.42 19.24
CA LYS A 279 25.73 -20.54 18.91
C LYS A 279 25.91 -20.62 17.39
N GLU A 280 27.14 -20.61 16.92
CA GLU A 280 27.47 -20.51 15.48
C GLU A 280 26.92 -21.69 14.68
N SER A 281 27.10 -22.93 15.16
CA SER A 281 26.57 -24.13 14.51
C SER A 281 25.03 -24.14 14.39
N ALA A 282 24.32 -23.62 15.39
CA ALA A 282 22.86 -23.53 15.37
C ALA A 282 22.37 -22.43 14.40
N ILE A 283 23.12 -21.33 14.28
CA ILE A 283 22.86 -20.25 13.33
C ILE A 283 23.06 -20.75 11.90
N GLU A 284 24.14 -21.51 11.63
CA GLU A 284 24.39 -22.10 10.31
C GLU A 284 23.29 -23.08 9.89
N THR A 285 22.85 -23.93 10.83
CA THR A 285 21.75 -24.90 10.57
C THR A 285 20.44 -24.18 10.23
N LEU A 286 20.12 -23.09 10.94
CA LEU A 286 18.94 -22.27 10.66
C LEU A 286 19.08 -21.51 9.33
N ARG A 287 20.27 -20.96 9.03
CA ARG A 287 20.56 -20.30 7.75
C ARG A 287 20.32 -21.27 6.58
N ASP A 288 20.87 -22.47 6.67
CA ASP A 288 20.74 -23.49 5.63
C ASP A 288 19.27 -23.92 5.45
N THR A 289 18.49 -23.91 6.54
CA THR A 289 17.03 -24.15 6.49
C THR A 289 16.30 -23.01 5.78
N ALA A 290 16.60 -21.75 6.12
CA ALA A 290 16.01 -20.58 5.48
C ALA A 290 16.35 -20.47 3.97
N LEU A 291 17.49 -21.01 3.54
CA LEU A 291 17.88 -21.06 2.12
C LEU A 291 17.28 -22.26 1.35
N SER A 292 16.77 -23.26 2.06
CA SER A 292 16.22 -24.49 1.46
C SER A 292 14.70 -24.48 1.39
N GLU A 293 14.03 -23.93 2.39
CA GLU A 293 12.57 -23.85 2.48
C GLU A 293 12.12 -22.39 2.50
N ILE A 294 10.99 -22.09 1.86
CA ILE A 294 10.39 -20.77 1.91
C ILE A 294 9.68 -20.61 3.26
N VAL A 295 10.29 -19.82 4.14
CA VAL A 295 9.82 -19.55 5.50
C VAL A 295 9.46 -18.08 5.67
N ASP A 296 8.40 -17.81 6.41
CA ASP A 296 8.10 -16.46 6.87
C ASP A 296 8.87 -16.13 8.18
N ILE A 297 8.57 -14.97 8.78
CA ILE A 297 9.24 -14.53 10.02
C ILE A 297 8.83 -15.40 11.20
N GLU A 298 7.56 -15.79 11.27
CA GLU A 298 6.96 -16.58 12.32
C GLU A 298 7.49 -18.02 12.32
N ASP A 299 7.55 -18.63 11.13
CA ASP A 299 8.09 -19.96 10.83
C ASP A 299 9.55 -20.08 11.32
N ILE A 300 10.42 -19.14 10.92
CA ILE A 300 11.84 -19.19 11.31
C ILE A 300 12.06 -18.93 12.80
N VAL A 301 11.18 -18.16 13.43
CA VAL A 301 11.19 -17.96 14.89
C VAL A 301 10.83 -19.26 15.62
N GLU A 302 9.85 -20.01 15.12
CA GLU A 302 9.50 -21.32 15.67
C GLU A 302 10.63 -22.33 15.46
N LEU A 303 11.22 -22.39 14.26
CA LEU A 303 12.40 -23.23 13.96
C LEU A 303 13.59 -22.87 14.87
N GLY A 304 13.82 -21.58 15.13
CA GLY A 304 14.87 -21.14 16.04
C GLY A 304 14.68 -21.58 17.48
N ARG A 305 13.44 -21.72 17.95
CA ARG A 305 13.15 -22.29 19.28
C ARG A 305 13.49 -23.78 19.33
N ILE A 306 13.22 -24.51 18.25
CA ILE A 306 13.49 -25.96 18.15
C ILE A 306 15.00 -26.22 18.09
N GLU A 307 15.71 -25.52 17.20
CA GLU A 307 17.14 -25.71 16.96
C GLU A 307 18.04 -24.93 17.95
N LYS A 308 17.44 -24.15 18.87
CA LYS A 308 18.13 -23.28 19.86
C LYS A 308 19.16 -22.32 19.23
N GLY A 309 18.87 -21.81 18.05
CA GLY A 309 19.70 -20.83 17.34
C GLY A 309 18.98 -19.49 17.16
N CYS A 310 19.72 -18.39 17.03
CA CYS A 310 19.14 -17.06 16.89
C CYS A 310 18.60 -16.82 15.47
N PRO A 311 17.27 -16.64 15.28
CA PRO A 311 16.67 -16.44 13.96
C PRO A 311 17.17 -15.17 13.27
N TYR A 312 17.36 -14.08 14.04
CA TYR A 312 17.80 -12.78 13.52
C TYR A 312 19.16 -12.87 12.80
N TYR A 313 20.16 -13.49 13.45
CA TYR A 313 21.49 -13.63 12.88
C TYR A 313 21.54 -14.70 11.77
N ALA A 314 20.71 -15.74 11.86
CA ALA A 314 20.58 -16.73 10.80
C ALA A 314 20.05 -16.12 9.49
N ASN A 315 18.95 -15.36 9.56
CA ASN A 315 18.41 -14.68 8.38
C ASN A 315 19.38 -13.63 7.83
N ARG A 316 20.07 -12.89 8.71
CA ARG A 316 21.09 -11.92 8.27
C ARG A 316 22.24 -12.60 7.52
N ALA A 317 22.70 -13.76 7.98
CA ALA A 317 23.71 -14.54 7.28
C ALA A 317 23.20 -15.14 5.96
N ALA A 318 21.89 -15.38 5.82
CA ALA A 318 21.28 -15.89 4.60
C ALA A 318 21.14 -14.82 3.49
N ILE A 319 21.23 -13.53 3.81
CA ILE A 319 21.10 -12.42 2.84
C ILE A 319 22.11 -12.55 1.68
N SER A 320 23.33 -13.03 1.95
CA SER A 320 24.35 -13.19 0.92
C SER A 320 23.91 -14.13 -0.20
N ASP A 321 23.15 -15.18 0.13
CA ASP A 321 22.82 -16.28 -0.76
C ASP A 321 21.35 -16.29 -1.23
N ALA A 322 20.54 -15.36 -0.73
CA ALA A 322 19.13 -15.20 -1.13
C ALA A 322 19.00 -14.62 -2.56
N GLN A 323 17.90 -14.97 -3.23
CA GLN A 323 17.51 -14.42 -4.53
C GLN A 323 16.41 -13.37 -4.37
N LEU A 324 15.40 -13.67 -3.54
CA LEU A 324 14.29 -12.77 -3.21
C LEU A 324 14.39 -12.35 -1.74
N ILE A 325 14.53 -11.06 -1.49
CA ILE A 325 14.65 -10.51 -0.14
C ILE A 325 13.43 -9.63 0.12
N LEU A 326 12.63 -10.01 1.12
CA LEU A 326 11.42 -9.29 1.53
C LEU A 326 11.74 -8.34 2.67
N LEU A 327 11.48 -7.05 2.54
CA LEU A 327 11.85 -6.06 3.55
C LEU A 327 10.91 -4.83 3.62
N PRO A 328 10.78 -4.16 4.77
CA PRO A 328 10.05 -2.91 4.87
C PRO A 328 10.78 -1.73 4.22
N TYR A 329 10.04 -0.73 3.74
CA TYR A 329 10.58 0.50 3.11
C TYR A 329 11.77 1.14 3.86
N GLN A 330 11.67 1.20 5.18
CA GLN A 330 12.68 1.84 6.04
C GLN A 330 14.05 1.17 5.96
N MET A 331 14.13 -0.13 5.66
CA MET A 331 15.39 -0.86 5.61
C MET A 331 16.20 -0.58 4.33
N ILE A 332 15.53 -0.21 3.24
CA ILE A 332 16.18 0.08 1.96
C ILE A 332 16.42 1.57 1.74
N PHE A 333 15.45 2.43 2.11
CA PHE A 333 15.54 3.86 1.83
C PHE A 333 16.36 4.62 2.87
N TYR A 334 16.60 4.06 4.06
CA TYR A 334 17.51 4.65 5.03
C TYR A 334 18.91 4.04 4.92
N LYS A 335 19.86 4.81 4.38
CA LYS A 335 21.24 4.38 4.06
C LYS A 335 21.94 3.68 5.22
N ARG A 336 21.85 4.24 6.43
CA ARG A 336 22.48 3.69 7.64
C ARG A 336 21.95 2.30 7.99
N THR A 337 20.65 2.07 7.86
CA THR A 337 20.05 0.75 8.13
C THR A 337 20.44 -0.25 7.04
N ARG A 338 20.53 0.20 5.80
CA ARG A 338 20.99 -0.61 4.66
C ARG A 338 22.43 -1.09 4.84
N GLU A 339 23.33 -0.20 5.22
CA GLU A 339 24.74 -0.52 5.52
C GLU A 339 24.85 -1.44 6.74
N GLN A 340 24.12 -1.13 7.83
CA GLN A 340 24.11 -1.96 9.03
C GLN A 340 23.53 -3.35 8.82
N THR A 341 22.70 -3.56 7.80
CA THR A 341 22.13 -4.88 7.47
C THR A 341 22.97 -5.65 6.45
N GLY A 342 23.94 -4.99 5.82
CA GLY A 342 24.78 -5.58 4.76
C GLY A 342 24.05 -5.70 3.42
N ILE A 343 23.06 -4.85 3.16
CA ILE A 343 22.35 -4.80 1.90
C ILE A 343 23.17 -4.01 0.89
N ASP A 344 23.48 -4.64 -0.24
CA ASP A 344 24.19 -4.04 -1.36
C ASP A 344 23.27 -4.02 -2.59
N LEU A 345 23.11 -2.85 -3.22
CA LEU A 345 22.13 -2.62 -4.28
C LEU A 345 22.70 -2.73 -5.70
N ARG A 346 24.02 -2.87 -5.87
CA ARG A 346 24.65 -2.96 -7.19
C ARG A 346 24.06 -4.11 -8.02
N ASP A 347 23.66 -3.81 -9.25
CA ASP A 347 23.01 -4.72 -10.20
C ASP A 347 21.81 -5.49 -9.59
N SER A 348 21.10 -4.86 -8.66
CA SER A 348 19.92 -5.45 -8.01
C SER A 348 18.62 -4.84 -8.53
N VAL A 349 17.55 -5.60 -8.49
CA VAL A 349 16.20 -5.17 -8.87
C VAL A 349 15.42 -4.81 -7.61
N ILE A 350 14.84 -3.62 -7.55
CA ILE A 350 14.05 -3.17 -6.40
C ILE A 350 12.59 -3.09 -6.84
N ILE A 351 11.70 -3.78 -6.12
CA ILE A 351 10.26 -3.74 -6.33
C ILE A 351 9.63 -3.12 -5.09
N VAL A 352 8.87 -2.04 -5.28
CA VAL A 352 8.15 -1.32 -4.24
C VAL A 352 6.66 -1.50 -4.49
N ASP A 353 5.99 -2.29 -3.66
CA ASP A 353 4.56 -2.53 -3.75
C ASP A 353 3.78 -1.64 -2.76
N GLU A 354 2.62 -1.13 -3.17
CA GLU A 354 1.85 -0.08 -2.49
C GLU A 354 2.62 1.25 -2.37
N ALA A 355 3.27 1.64 -3.46
CA ALA A 355 4.16 2.79 -3.50
C ALA A 355 3.46 4.16 -3.54
N HIS A 356 2.12 4.22 -3.43
CA HIS A 356 1.38 5.48 -3.40
C HIS A 356 1.76 6.39 -2.20
N ASN A 357 2.33 5.81 -1.14
CA ASN A 357 2.88 6.52 0.03
C ASN A 357 4.42 6.58 0.04
N LEU A 358 5.10 6.18 -1.03
CA LEU A 358 6.56 6.09 -1.04
C LEU A 358 7.21 7.44 -0.73
N LEU A 359 6.76 8.50 -1.40
CA LEU A 359 7.28 9.85 -1.22
C LEU A 359 7.15 10.32 0.24
N ASP A 360 5.95 10.22 0.81
CA ASP A 360 5.70 10.60 2.20
C ASP A 360 6.50 9.76 3.19
N THR A 361 6.66 8.46 2.92
CA THR A 361 7.45 7.57 3.77
C THR A 361 8.92 7.97 3.76
N VAL A 362 9.51 8.22 2.60
CA VAL A 362 10.92 8.64 2.48
C VAL A 362 11.13 10.01 3.14
N SER A 363 10.24 10.99 2.90
CA SER A 363 10.30 12.27 3.60
C SER A 363 10.22 12.11 5.12
N SER A 364 9.35 11.23 5.63
CA SER A 364 9.20 11.00 7.07
C SER A 364 10.40 10.33 7.73
N ILE A 365 11.14 9.48 7.01
CA ILE A 365 12.34 8.80 7.52
C ILE A 365 13.45 9.81 7.85
N HIS A 366 13.55 10.88 7.05
CA HIS A 366 14.55 11.94 7.22
C HIS A 366 13.98 13.18 7.94
N CYS A 367 12.83 13.04 8.61
CA CYS A 367 12.30 14.07 9.49
C CYS A 367 12.58 13.70 10.96
N ALA A 368 13.04 14.67 11.74
CA ALA A 368 13.24 14.52 13.18
C ALA A 368 12.44 15.60 13.92
N GLU A 369 11.74 15.21 15.00
CA GLU A 369 11.03 16.13 15.88
C GLU A 369 11.47 15.96 17.34
N ILE A 370 11.59 17.09 18.04
CA ILE A 370 11.91 17.11 19.47
C ILE A 370 11.08 18.18 20.19
N PHE A 371 10.48 17.80 21.31
CA PHE A 371 9.70 18.71 22.14
C PHE A 371 10.58 19.46 23.15
N LEU A 372 10.14 20.63 23.60
CA LEU A 372 10.90 21.43 24.59
C LEU A 372 11.13 20.67 25.90
N ASP A 373 10.14 19.92 26.39
CA ASP A 373 10.28 19.12 27.61
C ASP A 373 11.32 18.01 27.44
N GLN A 374 11.41 17.43 26.23
CA GLN A 374 12.43 16.44 25.90
C GLN A 374 13.82 17.07 25.82
N LEU A 375 13.96 18.28 25.25
CA LEU A 375 15.23 19.01 25.25
C LEU A 375 15.70 19.34 26.68
N ARG A 376 14.78 19.78 27.55
CA ARG A 376 15.08 20.04 28.97
C ARG A 376 15.54 18.78 29.69
N GLU A 377 14.89 17.65 29.42
CA GLU A 377 15.29 16.35 29.95
C GLU A 377 16.69 15.95 29.48
N VAL A 378 16.99 16.10 28.17
CA VAL A 378 18.32 15.83 27.61
C VAL A 378 19.40 16.68 28.27
N HIS A 379 19.13 17.97 28.45
CA HIS A 379 20.03 18.88 29.16
C HIS A 379 20.28 18.44 30.61
N SER A 380 19.22 18.07 31.34
CA SER A 380 19.31 17.56 32.71
C SER A 380 20.15 16.28 32.80
N GLN A 381 19.86 15.30 31.94
CA GLN A 381 20.56 14.01 31.91
C GLN A 381 22.04 14.15 31.55
N LEU A 382 22.37 14.95 30.52
CA LEU A 382 23.76 15.21 30.13
C LEU A 382 24.53 15.93 31.24
N THR A 383 23.90 16.91 31.89
CA THR A 383 24.52 17.68 32.98
C THR A 383 24.78 16.80 34.21
N ALA A 384 23.79 16.00 34.64
CA ALA A 384 23.94 15.08 35.75
C ALA A 384 25.03 14.02 35.48
N TYR A 385 25.09 13.50 34.25
CA TYR A 385 26.12 12.55 33.83
C TYR A 385 27.52 13.18 33.84
N ARG A 386 27.65 14.40 33.30
CA ARG A 386 28.89 15.17 33.36
C ARG A 386 29.31 15.40 34.81
N ASP A 387 28.44 15.92 35.66
CA ASP A 387 28.80 16.33 37.03
C ASP A 387 29.21 15.15 37.91
N LYS A 388 28.61 13.97 37.70
CA LYS A 388 29.01 12.74 38.40
C LYS A 388 30.37 12.22 37.97
N TYR A 389 30.68 12.27 36.68
CA TYR A 389 31.87 11.62 36.10
C TYR A 389 32.97 12.58 35.63
N MET A 390 32.80 13.90 35.83
CA MET A 390 33.73 14.95 35.35
C MET A 390 35.19 14.73 35.76
N LYS A 391 35.43 14.20 36.96
CA LYS A 391 36.79 13.94 37.48
C LYS A 391 37.46 12.71 36.85
N ARG A 392 36.69 11.85 36.17
CA ARG A 392 37.15 10.60 35.56
C ARG A 392 37.23 10.67 34.03
N PHE A 393 36.75 11.75 33.41
CA PHE A 393 36.80 11.91 31.96
C PHE A 393 38.08 12.61 31.52
N SER A 394 38.60 12.16 30.37
CA SER A 394 39.66 12.86 29.65
C SER A 394 39.20 14.25 29.21
N THR A 395 40.15 15.16 29.01
CA THR A 395 39.88 16.53 28.55
C THR A 395 39.13 16.55 27.22
N LYS A 396 39.43 15.61 26.31
CA LYS A 396 38.75 15.44 25.01
C LYS A 396 37.29 15.01 25.17
N ASN A 397 37.02 13.99 25.99
CA ASN A 397 35.67 13.49 26.22
C ASN A 397 34.79 14.54 26.92
N LEU A 398 35.37 15.25 27.89
CA LEU A 398 34.70 16.33 28.61
C LEU A 398 34.37 17.51 27.67
N LEU A 399 35.27 17.86 26.75
CA LEU A 399 35.01 18.89 25.74
C LEU A 399 33.81 18.53 24.87
N LYS A 400 33.77 17.30 24.32
CA LYS A 400 32.68 16.83 23.46
C LYS A 400 31.33 16.79 24.23
N LEU A 401 31.33 16.33 25.48
CA LEU A 401 30.14 16.39 26.36
C LEU A 401 29.66 17.82 26.61
N ASN A 402 30.58 18.75 26.89
CA ASN A 402 30.23 20.15 27.09
C ASN A 402 29.69 20.80 25.81
N GLN A 403 30.19 20.43 24.63
CA GLN A 403 29.64 20.87 23.35
C GLN A 403 28.20 20.38 23.15
N LEU A 404 27.88 19.12 23.48
CA LEU A 404 26.49 18.61 23.43
C LEU A 404 25.56 19.36 24.39
N ILE A 405 26.00 19.59 25.63
CA ILE A 405 25.25 20.38 26.62
C ILE A 405 25.02 21.80 26.10
N PHE A 406 26.05 22.43 25.52
CA PHE A 406 25.96 23.77 24.94
C PHE A 406 24.90 23.82 23.83
N VAL A 407 24.91 22.87 22.89
CA VAL A 407 23.91 22.79 21.82
C VAL A 407 22.50 22.62 22.40
N ALA A 408 22.31 21.73 23.38
CA ALA A 408 21.02 21.53 24.03
C ALA A 408 20.50 22.82 24.72
N ILE A 409 21.36 23.55 25.44
CA ILE A 409 21.01 24.84 26.06
C ILE A 409 20.58 25.86 25.00
N ARG A 410 21.33 25.94 23.89
CA ARG A 410 21.07 26.92 22.84
C ARG A 410 19.73 26.66 22.15
N LEU A 411 19.41 25.41 21.86
CA LEU A 411 18.09 25.03 21.33
C LEU A 411 16.95 25.32 22.31
N ILE A 412 17.16 25.13 23.63
CA ILE A 412 16.16 25.51 24.65
C ILE A 412 15.93 27.04 24.64
N LYS A 413 17.01 27.84 24.53
CA LYS A 413 16.93 29.31 24.52
C LYS A 413 16.22 29.88 23.29
N MET A 414 16.01 29.09 22.23
CA MET A 414 15.25 29.53 21.05
C MET A 414 13.75 29.65 21.30
N PHE A 415 13.24 29.11 22.42
CA PHE A 415 11.86 29.26 22.82
C PHE A 415 11.71 30.40 23.83
N PRO A 416 11.28 31.61 23.40
CA PRO A 416 11.00 32.71 24.31
C PRO A 416 9.80 32.40 25.23
N GLU A 417 9.75 33.07 26.39
CA GLU A 417 8.67 32.94 27.36
C GLU A 417 7.31 33.44 26.84
N ALA A 418 7.29 34.34 25.84
CA ALA A 418 6.07 34.84 25.20
C ALA A 418 6.21 34.85 23.66
N PRO A 419 5.54 33.95 22.92
CA PRO A 419 5.60 33.94 21.46
C PRO A 419 4.75 35.04 20.83
N LYS A 420 5.28 35.71 19.79
CA LYS A 420 4.50 36.66 18.96
C LYS A 420 3.71 35.97 17.84
N THR A 421 4.13 34.77 17.44
CA THR A 421 3.51 33.94 16.39
C THR A 421 3.40 32.49 16.87
N SER A 422 2.39 31.75 16.39
CA SER A 422 2.20 30.34 16.79
C SER A 422 3.29 29.41 16.25
N HIS A 423 3.96 29.80 15.16
CA HIS A 423 5.03 29.06 14.51
C HIS A 423 6.00 29.97 13.75
N ARG A 424 7.17 29.43 13.40
CA ARG A 424 8.23 30.10 12.62
C ARG A 424 9.01 29.04 11.84
N ILE A 425 9.34 29.34 10.58
CA ILE A 425 10.13 28.45 9.71
C ILE A 425 11.46 29.13 9.42
N ILE A 426 12.56 28.38 9.52
CA ILE A 426 13.92 28.84 9.26
C ILE A 426 14.74 27.80 8.52
N LEU A 427 15.87 28.24 7.95
CA LEU A 427 16.85 27.38 7.32
C LEU A 427 17.82 26.77 8.33
N THR A 428 18.49 25.67 7.96
CA THR A 428 19.46 24.98 8.82
C THR A 428 20.60 25.92 9.26
N HIS A 429 21.14 26.73 8.34
CA HIS A 429 22.21 27.68 8.66
C HIS A 429 21.74 28.83 9.56
N GLU A 430 20.49 29.29 9.42
CA GLU A 430 19.90 30.30 10.30
C GLU A 430 19.76 29.76 11.72
N LEU A 431 19.33 28.51 11.89
CA LEU A 431 19.29 27.84 13.21
C LEU A 431 20.68 27.79 13.84
N MET A 432 21.68 27.34 13.09
CA MET A 432 23.06 27.21 13.60
C MET A 432 23.67 28.57 13.96
N SER A 433 23.31 29.61 13.21
CA SER A 433 23.72 31.00 13.48
C SER A 433 23.03 31.56 14.73
N GLU A 434 21.70 31.47 14.83
CA GLU A 434 20.94 31.94 16.01
C GLU A 434 21.25 31.14 17.27
N GLY A 435 21.52 29.85 17.12
CA GLY A 435 21.95 28.98 18.19
C GLY A 435 23.41 29.17 18.60
N GLU A 436 24.20 29.96 17.87
CA GLU A 436 25.63 30.19 18.12
C GLU A 436 26.48 28.90 18.19
N PHE A 437 26.06 27.84 17.49
CA PHE A 437 26.79 26.56 17.47
C PHE A 437 27.31 26.18 16.07
N PHE A 438 27.33 27.13 15.13
CA PHE A 438 27.88 26.93 13.77
C PHE A 438 29.37 26.56 13.74
N ASN A 439 30.15 26.96 14.75
CA ASN A 439 31.58 26.62 14.88
C ASN A 439 31.83 25.20 15.42
N ILE A 440 30.79 24.49 15.83
CA ILE A 440 30.91 23.14 16.38
C ILE A 440 30.77 22.13 15.25
N ASN A 441 31.78 21.27 15.08
CA ASN A 441 31.70 20.17 14.13
C ASN A 441 30.73 19.09 14.64
N LEU A 442 29.48 19.15 14.18
CA LEU A 442 28.42 18.20 14.54
C LEU A 442 28.74 16.76 14.10
N TYR A 443 29.44 16.56 12.97
CA TYR A 443 29.82 15.23 12.49
C TYR A 443 30.78 14.52 13.45
N GLU A 444 31.79 15.24 13.96
CA GLU A 444 32.68 14.72 14.99
C GLU A 444 31.96 14.41 16.30
N LEU A 445 30.96 15.21 16.68
CA LEU A 445 30.16 14.96 17.88
C LEU A 445 29.30 13.71 17.76
N LEU A 446 28.65 13.53 16.60
CA LEU A 446 27.85 12.34 16.33
C LEU A 446 28.74 11.09 16.33
N THR A 447 29.88 11.15 15.64
CA THR A 447 30.88 10.06 15.63
C THR A 447 31.36 9.72 17.04
N PHE A 448 31.64 10.74 17.86
CA PHE A 448 31.98 10.56 19.27
C PHE A 448 30.86 9.86 20.06
N CYS A 449 29.60 10.30 19.90
CA CYS A 449 28.45 9.69 20.57
C CYS A 449 28.25 8.22 20.20
N GLU A 450 28.53 7.87 18.94
CA GLU A 450 28.42 6.50 18.42
C GLU A 450 29.53 5.60 18.96
N ASN A 451 30.79 6.04 18.84
CA ASN A 451 31.94 5.27 19.30
C ASN A 451 31.89 5.02 20.82
N THR A 452 31.51 6.05 21.58
CA THR A 452 31.40 5.95 23.05
C THR A 452 30.09 5.30 23.53
N ARG A 453 29.14 5.08 22.62
CA ARG A 453 27.76 4.64 22.91
C ARG A 453 27.09 5.50 23.97
N LEU A 454 27.28 6.81 23.87
CA LEU A 454 26.89 7.78 24.88
C LEU A 454 25.41 7.68 25.27
N ALA A 455 24.52 7.53 24.29
CA ALA A 455 23.09 7.39 24.53
C ALA A 455 22.76 6.20 25.45
N GLN A 456 23.47 5.07 25.31
CA GLN A 456 23.27 3.88 26.14
C GLN A 456 23.76 4.12 27.57
N LYS A 457 24.94 4.74 27.72
CA LYS A 457 25.53 5.03 29.03
C LYS A 457 24.66 5.99 29.85
N ILE A 458 24.15 7.04 29.20
CA ILE A 458 23.29 8.01 29.89
C ILE A 458 21.92 7.42 30.20
N GLN A 459 21.34 6.61 29.30
CA GLN A 459 20.09 5.93 29.58
C GLN A 459 20.21 5.00 30.80
N GLY A 460 21.27 4.18 30.84
CA GLY A 460 21.55 3.31 31.98
C GLY A 460 21.80 4.09 33.27
N PHE A 461 22.47 5.24 33.19
CA PHE A 461 22.69 6.14 34.31
C PHE A 461 21.38 6.78 34.83
N SER A 462 20.52 7.25 33.94
CA SER A 462 19.20 7.82 34.28
C SER A 462 18.32 6.80 35.01
N MET A 463 18.28 5.55 34.53
CA MET A 463 17.57 4.47 35.22
C MET A 463 18.13 4.16 36.61
N LEU A 464 19.44 4.32 36.81
CA LEU A 464 20.08 4.14 38.12
C LEU A 464 19.69 5.27 39.09
N LEU A 465 19.69 6.52 38.62
CA LEU A 465 19.25 7.67 39.42
C LEU A 465 17.79 7.53 39.85
N GLU A 466 16.89 7.17 38.94
CA GLU A 466 15.47 6.97 39.28
C GLU A 466 15.29 5.89 40.37
N LYS A 467 16.04 4.78 40.30
CA LYS A 467 16.00 3.73 41.33
C LYS A 467 16.46 4.25 42.69
N LEU A 468 17.58 4.97 42.73
CA LEU A 468 18.12 5.54 43.97
C LEU A 468 17.16 6.55 44.60
N GLU A 469 16.53 7.41 43.79
CA GLU A 469 15.51 8.36 44.25
C GLU A 469 14.27 7.65 44.80
N THR A 470 13.82 6.57 44.16
CA THR A 470 12.67 5.77 44.62
C THR A 470 12.97 5.06 45.95
N GLU A 471 14.20 4.56 46.13
CA GLU A 471 14.65 3.93 47.38
C GLU A 471 14.82 4.95 48.52
N GLU A 472 15.29 6.16 48.24
CA GLU A 472 15.35 7.25 49.21
C GLU A 472 13.97 7.77 49.62
N GLN A 473 13.02 7.86 48.68
CA GLN A 473 11.63 8.21 48.99
C GLN A 473 10.92 7.15 49.84
N LYS A 474 11.19 5.86 49.58
CA LYS A 474 10.73 4.75 50.43
C LYS A 474 11.35 4.77 51.83
N LYS A 475 12.60 5.23 51.98
CA LYS A 475 13.25 5.42 53.29
C LYS A 475 12.69 6.64 54.05
N LYS A 476 12.25 7.69 53.36
CA LYS A 476 11.64 8.90 53.97
C LYS A 476 10.17 8.72 54.35
N ARG A 477 9.40 7.88 53.65
CA ARG A 477 8.04 7.48 54.03
C ARG A 477 8.08 6.37 55.08
N GLY A 478 8.29 6.73 56.34
CA GLY A 478 8.20 5.80 57.48
C GLY A 478 6.84 5.10 57.55
N LYS A 479 6.84 3.83 57.99
CA LYS A 479 5.69 2.93 58.17
C LYS A 479 4.44 3.65 58.73
N LYS A 480 3.49 4.00 57.87
CA LYS A 480 2.08 4.18 58.22
C LYS A 480 1.23 3.29 57.29
N PRO A 481 0.16 2.64 57.79
CA PRO A 481 -0.71 1.83 56.96
C PRO A 481 -1.54 2.74 56.04
N MET A 482 -1.48 2.48 54.73
CA MET A 482 -2.22 3.22 53.69
C MET A 482 -3.69 2.79 53.63
N THR A 483 -4.57 3.74 53.33
CA THR A 483 -5.98 3.54 53.02
C THR A 483 -6.19 3.09 51.56
N VAL A 484 -7.26 2.34 51.31
CA VAL A 484 -7.59 1.69 50.01
C VAL A 484 -7.72 2.68 48.84
N GLN A 485 -8.00 3.97 49.10
CA GLN A 485 -8.08 4.99 48.05
C GLN A 485 -6.73 5.47 47.52
N GLU A 486 -5.64 5.35 48.27
CA GLU A 486 -4.28 5.65 47.78
C GLU A 486 -3.69 4.49 46.96
N GLN A 487 -4.30 3.30 46.99
CA GLN A 487 -3.89 2.17 46.14
C GLN A 487 -4.27 2.34 44.66
N ILE A 488 -5.14 3.32 44.34
CA ILE A 488 -5.59 3.56 42.96
C ILE A 488 -4.73 4.63 42.26
N GLU A 489 -4.01 5.50 43.00
CA GLU A 489 -3.12 6.53 42.41
C GLU A 489 -1.65 6.10 42.32
N ASP A 490 -1.26 4.97 42.92
CA ASP A 490 0.08 4.36 42.77
C ASP A 490 0.25 3.53 41.48
N THR A 491 -0.63 3.71 40.48
CA THR A 491 -0.30 3.35 39.09
C THR A 491 0.64 4.40 38.46
N VAL A 492 1.73 4.73 39.14
CA VAL A 492 2.95 5.12 38.43
C VAL A 492 3.57 3.81 37.97
N GLU A 493 3.07 3.28 36.85
CA GLU A 493 3.90 2.38 36.03
C GLU A 493 5.22 3.11 35.82
N ILE A 494 6.23 2.69 36.57
CA ILE A 494 7.60 3.20 36.51
C ILE A 494 7.94 3.35 35.02
N LYS A 495 8.45 4.53 34.61
CA LYS A 495 8.89 4.91 33.25
C LYS A 495 10.01 4.00 32.67
N LYS A 496 10.09 2.72 33.06
CA LYS A 496 10.98 1.68 32.52
C LYS A 496 10.90 1.49 30.99
N ASN A 497 9.94 2.12 30.30
CA ASN A 497 9.61 1.86 28.90
C ASN A 497 9.67 3.09 27.96
N SER A 498 10.08 4.28 28.42
CA SER A 498 10.18 5.44 27.51
C SER A 498 11.42 5.33 26.60
N PRO A 499 11.33 5.71 25.31
CA PRO A 499 12.48 5.78 24.42
C PRO A 499 13.54 6.75 24.95
N SER A 500 14.82 6.47 24.69
CA SER A 500 15.91 7.35 25.11
C SER A 500 15.76 8.72 24.46
N VAL A 501 15.53 9.75 25.28
CA VAL A 501 15.33 11.13 24.83
C VAL A 501 16.60 11.66 24.14
N ILE A 502 17.76 11.17 24.58
CA ILE A 502 19.05 11.49 23.97
C ILE A 502 19.15 10.95 22.55
N ARG A 503 18.56 9.79 22.26
CA ARG A 503 18.56 9.25 20.90
C ARG A 503 17.72 10.10 19.94
N LEU A 504 16.60 10.68 20.43
CA LEU A 504 15.82 11.65 19.67
C LEU A 504 16.63 12.93 19.39
N PHE A 505 17.38 13.41 20.39
CA PHE A 505 18.27 14.55 20.23
C PHE A 505 19.40 14.29 19.22
N LEU A 506 20.07 13.14 19.30
CA LEU A 506 21.11 12.77 18.34
C LEU A 506 20.56 12.60 16.92
N GLY A 507 19.37 12.01 16.76
CA GLY A 507 18.70 11.93 15.46
C GLY A 507 18.36 13.30 14.88
N PHE A 508 17.97 14.26 15.73
CA PHE A 508 17.78 15.65 15.29
C PHE A 508 19.09 16.30 14.83
N LEU A 509 20.20 16.10 15.56
CA LEU A 509 21.51 16.61 15.14
C LEU A 509 22.01 15.96 13.84
N GLU A 510 21.74 14.67 13.63
CA GLU A 510 22.05 13.96 12.39
C GLU A 510 21.36 14.63 11.19
N CYS A 511 20.07 14.95 11.30
CA CYS A 511 19.36 15.70 10.26
C CYS A 511 19.96 17.10 9.98
N LEU A 512 20.56 17.76 10.97
CA LEU A 512 21.23 19.07 10.75
C LEU A 512 22.56 18.96 10.00
N THR A 513 23.18 17.77 9.98
CA THR A 513 24.43 17.53 9.23
C THR A 513 24.20 17.21 7.75
N GLU A 514 22.95 16.97 7.36
CA GLU A 514 22.61 16.71 5.96
C GLU A 514 22.76 18.02 5.16
N ASP A 515 23.71 18.03 4.21
CA ASP A 515 23.95 19.15 3.29
C ASP A 515 22.85 19.20 2.21
N ILE A 516 21.66 19.64 2.61
CA ILE A 516 20.47 19.67 1.75
C ILE A 516 19.85 21.07 1.80
N ALA A 517 19.86 21.76 0.67
CA ALA A 517 19.21 23.07 0.50
C ALA A 517 17.69 23.03 0.78
N ASP A 518 17.09 21.85 0.69
CA ASP A 518 15.67 21.55 0.87
C ASP A 518 15.28 21.27 2.33
N GLY A 519 16.24 21.28 3.26
CA GLY A 519 15.96 21.20 4.70
C GLY A 519 15.31 22.47 5.25
N ARG A 520 14.24 22.32 6.03
CA ARG A 520 13.58 23.41 6.77
C ARG A 520 13.41 23.03 8.23
N ILE A 521 13.45 24.02 9.11
CA ILE A 521 13.18 23.82 10.53
C ILE A 521 11.91 24.57 10.90
N LEU A 522 10.94 23.85 11.43
CA LEU A 522 9.71 24.37 11.96
C LEU A 522 9.80 24.47 13.49
N LEU A 523 9.73 25.70 13.98
CA LEU A 523 9.52 26.01 15.39
C LEU A 523 8.03 26.20 15.62
N THR A 524 7.45 25.46 16.55
CA THR A 524 6.04 25.60 16.96
C THR A 524 6.00 25.92 18.45
N TRP A 525 5.11 26.82 18.87
CA TRP A 525 4.92 27.17 20.29
C TRP A 525 3.62 26.59 20.86
N ASP A 526 2.52 26.61 20.10
CA ASP A 526 1.20 26.11 20.52
C ASP A 526 0.75 24.89 19.70
N PRO A 527 0.11 23.86 20.29
CA PRO A 527 -0.25 23.70 21.71
C PRO A 527 0.88 23.10 22.58
N LYS A 528 1.98 22.64 21.98
CA LYS A 528 3.18 22.14 22.67
C LYS A 528 4.43 22.63 21.94
N PRO A 529 5.38 23.30 22.64
CA PRO A 529 6.59 23.80 22.00
C PRO A 529 7.46 22.66 21.44
N ARG A 530 7.82 22.75 20.15
CA ARG A 530 8.64 21.74 19.47
C ARG A 530 9.50 22.33 18.34
N ILE A 531 10.61 21.67 18.08
CA ILE A 531 11.47 21.88 16.90
C ILE A 531 11.33 20.65 16.00
N LYS A 532 11.03 20.86 14.72
CA LYS A 532 10.93 19.79 13.74
C LYS A 532 11.77 20.11 12.51
N TYR A 533 12.67 19.19 12.14
CA TYR A 533 13.34 19.22 10.85
C TYR A 533 12.42 18.59 9.79
N LEU A 534 12.25 19.30 8.68
CA LEU A 534 11.42 18.93 7.54
C LEU A 534 12.30 18.82 6.30
N LEU A 535 12.29 17.64 5.69
CA LEU A 535 12.87 17.44 4.37
C LEU A 535 11.80 17.67 3.30
N LEU A 536 11.92 18.75 2.53
CA LEU A 536 10.91 19.09 1.52
C LEU A 536 11.02 18.25 0.25
N LYS A 537 12.24 17.90 -0.16
CA LYS A 537 12.52 17.06 -1.34
C LYS A 537 13.50 15.95 -1.00
N PRO A 538 13.16 14.66 -1.23
CA PRO A 538 14.01 13.53 -0.88
C PRO A 538 14.89 12.98 -2.02
N ASP A 539 15.02 13.67 -3.15
CA ASP A 539 15.74 13.17 -4.33
C ASP A 539 17.22 12.86 -4.06
N ALA A 540 17.89 13.64 -3.21
CA ALA A 540 19.29 13.44 -2.85
C ALA A 540 19.53 12.07 -2.19
N HIS A 541 18.68 11.69 -1.23
CA HIS A 541 18.75 10.40 -0.53
C HIS A 541 18.40 9.21 -1.44
N PHE A 542 17.63 9.47 -2.49
CA PHE A 542 17.22 8.47 -3.46
C PHE A 542 18.24 8.30 -4.61
N ALA A 543 19.14 9.26 -4.81
CA ALA A 543 20.10 9.26 -5.91
C ALA A 543 21.08 8.08 -5.86
N ASP A 544 21.59 7.74 -4.67
CA ASP A 544 22.48 6.59 -4.45
C ASP A 544 21.79 5.28 -4.90
N ILE A 545 20.50 5.13 -4.55
CA ILE A 545 19.69 3.95 -4.87
C ILE A 545 19.50 3.85 -6.38
N LEU A 546 19.13 4.95 -7.04
CA LEU A 546 18.90 4.99 -8.49
C LEU A 546 20.19 4.71 -9.29
N LYS A 547 21.34 5.10 -8.76
CA LYS A 547 22.65 4.85 -9.38
C LYS A 547 23.07 3.39 -9.27
N ASP A 548 22.90 2.79 -8.09
CA ASP A 548 23.37 1.43 -7.82
C ASP A 548 22.42 0.35 -8.35
N CYS A 549 21.11 0.60 -8.32
CA CYS A 549 20.11 -0.38 -8.75
C CYS A 549 20.07 -0.55 -10.28
N ARG A 550 19.89 -1.80 -10.72
CA ARG A 550 19.66 -2.12 -12.13
C ARG A 550 18.34 -1.54 -12.60
N ALA A 551 17.26 -1.86 -11.89
CA ALA A 551 15.91 -1.43 -12.20
C ALA A 551 15.12 -1.17 -10.92
N LEU A 552 14.25 -0.16 -10.96
CA LEU A 552 13.35 0.19 -9.87
C LEU A 552 11.91 0.10 -10.36
N ILE A 553 11.13 -0.77 -9.73
CA ILE A 553 9.73 -1.00 -10.04
C ILE A 553 8.90 -0.42 -8.92
N VAL A 554 8.00 0.49 -9.25
CA VAL A 554 7.13 1.19 -8.31
C VAL A 554 5.69 0.86 -8.69
N ALA A 555 5.03 0.05 -7.88
CA ALA A 555 3.70 -0.47 -8.18
C ALA A 555 2.68 -0.07 -7.12
N GLY A 556 1.47 0.28 -7.57
CA GLY A 556 0.38 0.67 -6.68
C GLY A 556 -1.00 0.56 -7.32
N GLY A 557 -2.03 0.50 -6.48
CA GLY A 557 -3.43 0.48 -6.95
C GLY A 557 -3.95 1.83 -7.46
N THR A 558 -3.32 2.92 -7.04
CA THR A 558 -3.76 4.31 -7.26
C THR A 558 -2.54 5.22 -7.41
N MET A 559 -1.72 4.99 -8.44
CA MET A 559 -0.48 5.76 -8.64
C MET A 559 -0.74 7.12 -9.30
N GLN A 560 -1.82 7.24 -10.09
CA GLN A 560 -2.18 8.48 -10.77
C GLN A 560 -2.75 9.53 -9.81
N PRO A 561 -2.34 10.80 -9.95
CA PRO A 561 -1.34 11.31 -10.89
C PRO A 561 0.12 11.04 -10.46
N THR A 562 1.00 10.67 -11.42
CA THR A 562 2.40 10.27 -11.18
C THR A 562 3.40 11.42 -11.22
N ASN A 563 3.02 12.59 -11.75
CA ASN A 563 3.89 13.77 -11.93
C ASN A 563 4.67 14.15 -10.67
N GLU A 564 3.99 14.14 -9.52
CA GLU A 564 4.58 14.47 -8.23
C GLU A 564 5.72 13.51 -7.86
N LEU A 565 5.52 12.21 -8.08
CA LEU A 565 6.52 11.19 -7.82
C LEU A 565 7.71 11.34 -8.76
N THR A 566 7.46 11.54 -10.06
CA THR A 566 8.51 11.67 -11.07
C THR A 566 9.35 12.94 -10.86
N GLU A 567 8.71 14.06 -10.54
CA GLU A 567 9.39 15.35 -10.36
C GLU A 567 10.12 15.45 -9.02
N GLN A 568 9.55 14.93 -7.93
CA GLN A 568 10.19 15.04 -6.61
C GLN A 568 11.21 13.95 -6.34
N LEU A 569 11.01 12.71 -6.83
CA LEU A 569 11.88 11.57 -6.50
C LEU A 569 12.83 11.19 -7.64
N PHE A 570 12.37 11.27 -8.90
CA PHE A 570 13.11 10.77 -10.07
C PHE A 570 13.68 11.86 -10.98
N SER A 571 13.67 13.12 -10.54
CA SER A 571 14.13 14.29 -11.34
C SER A 571 15.53 14.13 -11.96
N ARG A 572 16.42 13.37 -11.32
CA ARG A 572 17.80 13.16 -11.79
C ARG A 572 17.93 12.12 -12.91
N GLN A 573 16.92 11.28 -13.16
CA GLN A 573 16.98 10.18 -14.13
C GLN A 573 15.68 10.00 -14.93
N THR A 574 15.15 11.10 -15.47
CA THR A 574 13.88 11.10 -16.22
C THR A 574 13.89 10.22 -17.48
N SER A 575 15.04 10.03 -18.12
CA SER A 575 15.18 9.21 -19.33
C SER A 575 14.96 7.70 -19.11
N ARG A 576 15.09 7.22 -17.86
CA ARG A 576 14.87 5.82 -17.50
C ARG A 576 13.40 5.51 -17.16
N ILE A 577 12.52 6.51 -17.09
CA ILE A 577 11.15 6.35 -16.59
C ILE A 577 10.24 5.77 -17.69
N LYS A 578 9.48 4.73 -17.32
CA LYS A 578 8.39 4.15 -18.10
C LYS A 578 7.15 4.01 -17.23
N GLU A 579 6.02 4.48 -17.73
CA GLU A 579 4.74 4.41 -17.03
C GLU A 579 3.81 3.41 -17.71
N TYR A 580 3.22 2.53 -16.92
CA TYR A 580 2.23 1.55 -17.36
C TYR A 580 0.98 1.68 -16.50
N PHE A 581 -0.14 1.98 -17.15
CA PHE A 581 -1.43 2.13 -16.50
C PHE A 581 -2.37 1.05 -17.02
N PHE A 582 -2.72 0.12 -16.13
CA PHE A 582 -3.61 -0.97 -16.43
C PHE A 582 -5.01 -0.67 -15.92
N ASP A 583 -5.96 -1.23 -16.65
CA ASP A 583 -7.37 -1.04 -16.37
C ASP A 583 -7.89 -2.07 -15.37
N HIS A 584 -9.12 -1.88 -14.88
CA HIS A 584 -9.73 -2.87 -13.98
C HIS A 584 -10.12 -4.14 -14.76
N VAL A 585 -9.94 -5.31 -14.16
CA VAL A 585 -10.34 -6.62 -14.73
C VAL A 585 -11.87 -6.80 -14.76
N VAL A 586 -12.62 -5.87 -14.19
CA VAL A 586 -14.06 -6.00 -13.97
C VAL A 586 -14.80 -5.42 -15.17
N ALA A 587 -15.93 -6.04 -15.53
CA ALA A 587 -16.77 -5.57 -16.63
C ALA A 587 -17.27 -4.14 -16.39
N GLU A 588 -17.47 -3.39 -17.47
CA GLU A 588 -17.92 -1.99 -17.41
C GLU A 588 -19.21 -1.85 -16.60
N ASP A 589 -20.11 -2.83 -16.66
CA ASP A 589 -21.43 -2.81 -16.01
C ASP A 589 -21.36 -3.04 -14.48
N SER A 590 -20.24 -3.54 -13.93
CA SER A 590 -20.19 -3.93 -12.51
C SER A 590 -19.89 -2.78 -11.56
N VAL A 591 -19.41 -1.63 -12.06
CA VAL A 591 -19.14 -0.45 -11.22
C VAL A 591 -19.99 0.72 -11.68
N LEU A 592 -20.84 1.22 -10.78
CA LEU A 592 -21.70 2.36 -11.04
C LEU A 592 -21.20 3.62 -10.31
N PRO A 593 -20.47 4.53 -10.97
CA PRO A 593 -20.09 5.82 -10.40
C PRO A 593 -21.21 6.85 -10.54
N ILE A 594 -21.56 7.52 -9.45
CA ILE A 594 -22.60 8.54 -9.41
C ILE A 594 -22.04 9.79 -8.74
N VAL A 595 -21.95 10.89 -9.48
CA VAL A 595 -21.66 12.21 -8.92
C VAL A 595 -22.96 12.92 -8.58
N VAL A 596 -23.15 13.25 -7.30
CA VAL A 596 -24.32 13.97 -6.81
C VAL A 596 -23.94 15.44 -6.61
N SER A 597 -24.25 16.25 -7.62
CA SER A 597 -23.98 17.69 -7.61
C SER A 597 -25.06 18.50 -6.87
N ARG A 598 -26.28 17.97 -6.76
CA ARG A 598 -27.41 18.63 -6.09
C ARG A 598 -28.04 17.71 -5.06
N GLY A 599 -28.37 18.26 -3.89
CA GLY A 599 -29.04 17.51 -2.84
C GLY A 599 -30.52 17.23 -3.16
N PRO A 600 -31.22 16.40 -2.35
CA PRO A 600 -32.63 16.06 -2.55
C PRO A 600 -33.58 17.27 -2.53
N THR A 601 -33.13 18.40 -1.98
CA THR A 601 -33.85 19.68 -1.95
C THR A 601 -33.60 20.55 -3.19
N GLY A 602 -32.85 20.06 -4.18
CA GLY A 602 -32.53 20.77 -5.43
C GLY A 602 -31.40 21.80 -5.33
N LYS A 603 -30.88 22.08 -4.13
CA LYS A 603 -29.75 23.00 -3.92
C LYS A 603 -28.40 22.36 -4.30
N PRO A 604 -27.43 23.14 -4.81
CA PRO A 604 -26.09 22.65 -5.12
C PRO A 604 -25.39 22.17 -3.85
N LEU A 605 -24.75 21.00 -3.94
CA LEU A 605 -24.05 20.36 -2.83
C LEU A 605 -22.57 20.76 -2.86
N HIS A 606 -22.30 22.00 -2.42
CA HIS A 606 -20.95 22.52 -2.35
C HIS A 606 -20.41 22.38 -0.92
N LEU A 607 -19.54 21.40 -0.67
CA LEU A 607 -19.03 21.06 0.67
C LEU A 607 -17.62 21.63 0.92
N ASN A 608 -17.47 22.96 0.85
CA ASN A 608 -16.22 23.62 1.22
C ASN A 608 -16.13 23.83 2.75
N PHE A 609 -14.98 24.30 3.26
CA PHE A 609 -14.80 24.49 4.71
C PHE A 609 -15.85 25.42 5.34
N ALA A 610 -16.32 26.44 4.62
CA ALA A 610 -17.30 27.41 5.11
C ALA A 610 -18.74 26.88 5.10
N SER A 611 -19.12 26.09 4.09
CA SER A 611 -20.49 25.62 3.88
C SER A 611 -20.75 24.21 4.41
N ARG A 612 -19.72 23.38 4.62
CA ARG A 612 -19.89 21.96 5.02
C ARG A 612 -20.56 21.75 6.37
N SER A 613 -20.44 22.73 7.28
CA SER A 613 -21.03 22.70 8.61
C SER A 613 -22.37 23.45 8.69
N SER A 614 -22.87 23.98 7.57
CA SER A 614 -24.18 24.61 7.55
C SER A 614 -25.28 23.57 7.74
N LYS A 615 -26.38 23.96 8.41
CA LYS A 615 -27.49 23.05 8.68
C LYS A 615 -28.13 22.55 7.39
N GLU A 616 -28.14 23.36 6.35
CA GLU A 616 -28.67 23.01 5.02
C GLU A 616 -27.85 21.88 4.38
N SER A 617 -26.52 21.99 4.39
CA SER A 617 -25.62 20.98 3.83
C SER A 617 -25.72 19.66 4.61
N LEU A 618 -25.72 19.74 5.94
CA LEU A 618 -25.86 18.55 6.81
C LEU A 618 -27.22 17.86 6.62
N ASN A 619 -28.29 18.62 6.42
CA ASN A 619 -29.60 18.07 6.08
C ASN A 619 -29.61 17.38 4.71
N ALA A 620 -29.00 18.00 3.70
CA ALA A 620 -28.89 17.39 2.37
C ALA A 620 -28.09 16.08 2.39
N ILE A 621 -26.99 16.02 3.13
CA ILE A 621 -26.20 14.79 3.34
C ILE A 621 -27.05 13.73 4.04
N GLY A 622 -27.73 14.07 5.13
CA GLY A 622 -28.56 13.11 5.88
C GLY A 622 -29.70 12.53 5.06
N MET A 623 -30.41 13.37 4.30
CA MET A 623 -31.47 12.90 3.38
C MET A 623 -30.91 12.03 2.25
N SER A 624 -29.74 12.37 1.71
CA SER A 624 -29.07 11.56 0.68
C SER A 624 -28.70 10.19 1.23
N LEU A 625 -28.11 10.13 2.43
CA LEU A 625 -27.76 8.86 3.09
C LEU A 625 -28.99 8.00 3.38
N GLN A 626 -30.12 8.60 3.78
CA GLN A 626 -31.38 7.87 3.95
C GLN A 626 -31.87 7.23 2.65
N ASN A 627 -31.84 7.98 1.55
CA ASN A 627 -32.24 7.45 0.24
C ASN A 627 -31.32 6.31 -0.20
N ILE A 628 -30.02 6.44 0.00
CA ILE A 628 -29.03 5.39 -0.31
C ILE A 628 -29.30 4.15 0.56
N CYS A 629 -29.56 4.33 1.85
CA CYS A 629 -29.88 3.22 2.76
C CYS A 629 -31.16 2.46 2.40
N ASN A 630 -32.11 3.10 1.71
CA ASN A 630 -33.34 2.46 1.25
C ASN A 630 -33.14 1.61 -0.02
N VAL A 631 -32.16 1.95 -0.85
CA VAL A 631 -31.92 1.29 -2.15
C VAL A 631 -30.88 0.18 -2.04
N VAL A 632 -29.79 0.42 -1.31
CA VAL A 632 -28.66 -0.51 -1.25
C VAL A 632 -28.97 -1.65 -0.28
N PRO A 633 -28.89 -2.94 -0.67
CA PRO A 633 -29.29 -4.07 0.17
C PRO A 633 -28.31 -4.38 1.31
N ALA A 634 -27.01 -4.46 1.04
CA ALA A 634 -26.01 -4.95 1.98
C ALA A 634 -25.25 -3.83 2.72
N GLY A 635 -23.92 -3.88 2.75
CA GLY A 635 -23.02 -2.92 3.39
C GLY A 635 -22.84 -1.61 2.61
N ILE A 636 -22.89 -0.49 3.34
CA ILE A 636 -22.57 0.85 2.85
C ILE A 636 -21.39 1.38 3.66
N VAL A 637 -20.37 1.91 2.99
CA VAL A 637 -19.23 2.58 3.64
C VAL A 637 -19.25 4.06 3.27
N VAL A 638 -19.34 4.93 4.29
CA VAL A 638 -19.37 6.38 4.14
C VAL A 638 -18.05 6.95 4.60
N PHE A 639 -17.31 7.57 3.69
CA PHE A 639 -16.04 8.24 3.94
C PHE A 639 -16.23 9.74 4.12
N LEU A 640 -15.73 10.28 5.24
CA LEU A 640 -15.70 11.71 5.54
C LEU A 640 -14.26 12.23 5.64
N GLY A 641 -14.07 13.53 5.40
CA GLY A 641 -12.74 14.13 5.34
C GLY A 641 -11.99 14.27 6.67
N SER A 642 -12.65 14.18 7.83
CA SER A 642 -11.96 14.20 9.14
C SER A 642 -12.81 13.58 10.25
N TYR A 643 -12.17 13.17 11.36
CA TYR A 643 -12.87 12.69 12.55
C TYR A 643 -13.78 13.78 13.16
N ASP A 644 -13.35 15.03 13.20
CA ASP A 644 -14.17 16.13 13.72
C ASP A 644 -15.40 16.39 12.84
N TYR A 645 -15.27 16.27 11.52
CA TYR A 645 -16.39 16.40 10.60
C TYR A 645 -17.35 15.21 10.70
N LEU A 646 -16.82 13.99 10.85
CA LEU A 646 -17.61 12.81 11.16
C LEU A 646 -18.42 13.00 12.44
N ASP A 647 -17.79 13.49 13.51
CA ASP A 647 -18.48 13.77 14.78
C ASP A 647 -19.60 14.79 14.59
N THR A 648 -19.34 15.87 13.84
CA THR A 648 -20.33 16.91 13.51
C THR A 648 -21.54 16.34 12.73
N VAL A 649 -21.28 15.57 11.67
CA VAL A 649 -22.34 14.95 10.84
C VAL A 649 -23.14 13.96 11.68
N PHE A 650 -22.47 13.13 12.48
CA PHE A 650 -23.11 12.12 13.31
C PHE A 650 -24.01 12.74 14.40
N GLN A 651 -23.52 13.78 15.08
CA GLN A 651 -24.32 14.53 16.07
C GLN A 651 -25.54 15.18 15.44
N HIS A 652 -25.40 15.77 14.25
CA HIS A 652 -26.54 16.36 13.53
C HIS A 652 -27.58 15.32 13.12
N LEU A 653 -27.14 14.14 12.65
CA LEU A 653 -28.04 13.02 12.32
C LEU A 653 -28.83 12.53 13.54
N GLU A 654 -28.20 12.52 14.72
CA GLU A 654 -28.84 12.14 15.98
C GLU A 654 -29.87 13.21 16.42
N GLN A 655 -29.47 14.49 16.44
CA GLN A 655 -30.34 15.60 16.85
C GLN A 655 -31.56 15.79 15.94
N SER A 656 -31.41 15.53 14.64
CA SER A 656 -32.49 15.64 13.65
C SER A 656 -33.42 14.43 13.59
N GLY A 657 -33.14 13.37 14.37
CA GLY A 657 -33.88 12.11 14.31
C GLY A 657 -33.68 11.32 13.01
N MET A 658 -32.78 11.77 12.13
CA MET A 658 -32.46 11.10 10.88
C MET A 658 -31.71 9.78 11.10
N LEU A 659 -30.92 9.71 12.17
CA LEU A 659 -30.17 8.52 12.56
C LEU A 659 -31.10 7.35 12.92
N GLU A 660 -32.19 7.61 13.64
CA GLU A 660 -33.17 6.57 14.01
C GLU A 660 -33.88 5.99 12.78
N ARG A 661 -34.15 6.82 11.77
CA ARG A 661 -34.69 6.35 10.48
C ARG A 661 -33.71 5.44 9.74
N ILE A 662 -32.41 5.76 9.80
CA ILE A 662 -31.36 4.92 9.23
C ILE A 662 -31.24 3.61 10.02
N ARG A 663 -31.23 3.67 11.36
CA ARG A 663 -31.21 2.50 12.27
C ARG A 663 -32.37 1.54 12.04
N GLY A 664 -33.55 2.06 11.68
CA GLY A 664 -34.71 1.26 11.32
C GLY A 664 -34.53 0.43 10.04
N ARG A 665 -33.56 0.76 9.19
CA ARG A 665 -33.25 0.02 7.95
C ARG A 665 -31.93 -0.75 8.00
N LYS A 666 -30.89 -0.17 8.61
CA LYS A 666 -29.52 -0.73 8.65
C LYS A 666 -28.87 -0.48 9.99
N LYS A 667 -28.01 -1.41 10.42
CA LYS A 667 -27.18 -1.22 11.61
C LYS A 667 -26.11 -0.15 11.36
N VAL A 668 -25.96 0.79 12.29
CA VAL A 668 -25.03 1.91 12.16
C VAL A 668 -23.77 1.66 12.97
N PHE A 669 -22.62 1.80 12.33
CA PHE A 669 -21.30 1.70 12.94
C PHE A 669 -20.48 2.97 12.69
N LYS A 670 -19.59 3.28 13.63
CA LYS A 670 -18.76 4.48 13.60
C LYS A 670 -17.32 4.11 13.92
N GLU A 671 -16.39 4.61 13.11
CA GLU A 671 -14.97 4.42 13.34
C GLU A 671 -14.49 5.10 14.64
N PRO A 672 -13.89 4.37 15.59
CA PRO A 672 -13.32 4.96 16.80
C PRO A 672 -11.95 5.60 16.53
N ARG A 673 -11.64 6.70 17.23
CA ARG A 673 -10.31 7.35 17.15
C ARG A 673 -9.16 6.46 17.66
N GLN A 674 -9.45 5.50 18.55
CA GLN A 674 -8.46 4.60 19.16
C GLN A 674 -8.44 3.22 18.49
N GLY A 675 -7.23 2.74 18.18
CA GLY A 675 -7.01 1.50 17.42
C GLY A 675 -7.54 0.21 18.06
N ALA A 676 -7.50 0.10 19.39
CA ALA A 676 -7.80 -1.16 20.08
C ALA A 676 -9.25 -1.65 19.94
N ARG A 677 -10.19 -0.76 19.55
CA ARG A 677 -11.60 -1.10 19.35
C ARG A 677 -11.98 -1.34 17.88
N ILE A 678 -11.07 -1.05 16.95
CA ILE A 678 -11.36 -1.09 15.50
C ILE A 678 -11.67 -2.50 15.03
N GLU A 679 -10.88 -3.50 15.43
CA GLU A 679 -11.06 -4.89 15.02
C GLU A 679 -12.42 -5.47 15.44
N ARG A 680 -12.88 -5.11 16.65
CA ARG A 680 -14.20 -5.53 17.16
C ARG A 680 -15.34 -4.90 16.35
N VAL A 681 -15.30 -3.58 16.17
CA VAL A 681 -16.31 -2.84 15.38
C VAL A 681 -16.38 -3.36 13.95
N LEU A 682 -15.25 -3.78 13.39
CA LEU A 682 -15.19 -4.37 12.06
C LEU A 682 -15.84 -5.75 11.99
N SER A 683 -15.54 -6.62 12.95
CA SER A 683 -16.16 -7.94 13.04
C SER A 683 -17.68 -7.80 13.12
N ASP A 684 -18.15 -6.89 13.97
CA ASP A 684 -19.57 -6.63 14.16
C ASP A 684 -20.23 -6.07 12.88
N TYR A 685 -19.51 -5.21 12.13
CA TYR A 685 -19.96 -4.71 10.83
C TYR A 685 -20.05 -5.81 9.78
N SER A 686 -19.03 -6.67 9.69
CA SER A 686 -18.97 -7.77 8.74
C SER A 686 -20.13 -8.76 8.95
N ASP A 687 -20.38 -9.10 10.22
CA ASP A 687 -21.52 -9.93 10.61
C ASP A 687 -22.87 -9.28 10.29
N ALA A 688 -22.98 -7.96 10.48
CA ALA A 688 -24.21 -7.22 10.18
C ALA A 688 -24.49 -7.08 8.68
N ALA A 689 -23.45 -6.88 7.86
CA ALA A 689 -23.56 -6.70 6.42
C ALA A 689 -23.96 -8.01 5.71
N THR A 690 -23.44 -9.15 6.16
CA THR A 690 -23.67 -10.47 5.55
C THR A 690 -24.99 -11.13 5.97
N ARG A 691 -25.46 -10.91 7.20
CA ARG A 691 -26.67 -11.60 7.74
C ARG A 691 -28.00 -10.97 7.30
N GLY A 692 -28.06 -10.33 6.13
CA GLY A 692 -29.29 -9.86 5.48
C GLY A 692 -29.96 -8.61 6.08
N GLY A 693 -29.40 -8.01 7.14
CA GLY A 693 -29.94 -6.79 7.78
C GLY A 693 -29.35 -5.48 7.26
N GLY A 694 -28.27 -5.54 6.47
CA GLY A 694 -27.56 -4.37 5.96
C GLY A 694 -26.86 -3.55 7.07
N ALA A 695 -25.73 -2.96 6.73
CA ALA A 695 -24.96 -2.15 7.66
C ALA A 695 -24.47 -0.88 6.99
N ILE A 696 -24.30 0.18 7.78
CA ILE A 696 -23.66 1.43 7.35
C ILE A 696 -22.50 1.73 8.29
N MET A 697 -21.31 1.90 7.72
CA MET A 697 -20.09 2.28 8.42
C MET A 697 -19.73 3.72 8.11
N PHE A 698 -19.59 4.55 9.15
CA PHE A 698 -19.00 5.88 9.04
C PHE A 698 -17.50 5.80 9.32
N SER A 699 -16.70 6.12 8.31
CA SER A 699 -15.25 6.06 8.31
C SER A 699 -14.61 7.37 7.86
N VAL A 700 -13.33 7.54 8.18
CA VAL A 700 -12.56 8.74 7.80
C VAL A 700 -11.59 8.41 6.68
N VAL A 701 -11.51 9.29 5.68
CA VAL A 701 -10.49 9.20 4.62
C VAL A 701 -9.09 9.35 5.23
N GLY A 702 -8.19 8.41 4.95
CA GLY A 702 -6.86 8.34 5.58
C GLY A 702 -6.87 7.80 7.02
N GLY A 703 -8.04 7.39 7.53
CA GLY A 703 -8.16 6.64 8.79
C GLY A 703 -7.69 5.18 8.64
N LYS A 704 -7.52 4.48 9.76
CA LYS A 704 -6.99 3.11 9.77
C LYS A 704 -7.84 2.12 8.96
N LEU A 705 -9.16 2.29 8.99
CA LEU A 705 -10.10 1.47 8.21
C LEU A 705 -9.99 1.74 6.70
N SER A 706 -9.63 2.97 6.32
CA SER A 706 -9.46 3.37 4.92
C SER A 706 -8.08 3.07 4.33
N GLU A 707 -7.11 2.60 5.14
CA GLU A 707 -5.78 2.20 4.67
C GLU A 707 -5.61 0.67 4.65
N GLY A 708 -6.06 -0.03 5.70
CA GLY A 708 -5.71 -1.44 5.93
C GLY A 708 -6.77 -2.48 5.56
N LEU A 709 -7.96 -2.08 5.10
CA LEU A 709 -9.09 -3.00 4.98
C LEU A 709 -9.73 -3.11 3.59
N ASN A 710 -10.17 -4.32 3.25
CA ASN A 710 -10.83 -4.64 1.99
C ASN A 710 -12.33 -4.86 2.24
N PHE A 711 -13.20 -4.16 1.50
CA PHE A 711 -14.65 -4.32 1.57
C PHE A 711 -15.12 -5.14 0.37
N SER A 712 -14.90 -6.46 0.41
CA SER A 712 -15.31 -7.36 -0.67
C SER A 712 -16.81 -7.69 -0.59
N ASP A 713 -17.44 -7.87 -1.75
CA ASP A 713 -18.80 -8.37 -1.87
C ASP A 713 -19.83 -7.57 -1.04
N ASP A 714 -20.56 -8.25 -0.15
CA ASP A 714 -21.63 -7.68 0.63
C ASP A 714 -21.15 -6.70 1.71
N LEU A 715 -19.83 -6.68 1.99
CA LEU A 715 -19.22 -5.70 2.90
C LEU A 715 -19.20 -4.29 2.32
N GLY A 716 -19.31 -4.13 0.99
CA GLY A 716 -18.96 -2.87 0.32
C GLY A 716 -19.78 -2.54 -0.93
N ARG A 717 -21.05 -2.99 -1.03
CA ARG A 717 -21.89 -2.77 -2.23
C ARG A 717 -22.09 -1.31 -2.61
N CYS A 718 -21.98 -0.39 -1.66
CA CYS A 718 -21.96 1.05 -1.93
C CYS A 718 -20.88 1.76 -1.14
N VAL A 719 -20.02 2.48 -1.83
CA VAL A 719 -19.04 3.41 -1.23
C VAL A 719 -19.50 4.83 -1.47
N VAL A 720 -19.64 5.61 -0.39
CA VAL A 720 -20.07 7.01 -0.45
C VAL A 720 -18.90 7.89 0.03
N VAL A 721 -18.47 8.83 -0.80
CA VAL A 721 -17.45 9.82 -0.43
C VAL A 721 -18.13 11.18 -0.24
N VAL A 722 -18.08 11.70 0.98
CA VAL A 722 -18.74 12.95 1.37
C VAL A 722 -17.77 14.12 1.27
N GLY A 723 -17.92 14.94 0.22
CA GLY A 723 -17.06 16.09 -0.05
C GLY A 723 -15.63 15.71 -0.45
N LEU A 724 -14.81 16.73 -0.70
CA LEU A 724 -13.37 16.55 -1.00
C LEU A 724 -12.53 16.64 0.29
N PRO A 725 -11.77 15.60 0.66
CA PRO A 725 -10.98 15.51 1.89
C PRO A 725 -9.67 16.30 1.79
N TYR A 726 -9.76 17.61 1.56
CA TYR A 726 -8.59 18.47 1.51
C TYR A 726 -7.89 18.57 2.88
N PRO A 727 -6.55 18.46 2.92
CA PRO A 727 -5.80 18.71 4.14
C PRO A 727 -5.92 20.19 4.54
N ASN A 728 -5.63 20.49 5.81
CA ASN A 728 -5.75 21.87 6.29
C ASN A 728 -4.69 22.77 5.63
N LYS A 729 -5.14 23.71 4.79
CA LYS A 729 -4.28 24.69 4.10
C LYS A 729 -3.53 25.63 5.05
N THR A 730 -3.96 25.79 6.30
CA THR A 730 -3.24 26.59 7.29
C THR A 730 -2.10 25.84 7.98
N ASN A 731 -1.92 24.55 7.72
CA ASN A 731 -0.81 23.78 8.28
C ASN A 731 0.53 24.35 7.77
N PRO A 732 1.43 24.82 8.64
CA PRO A 732 2.69 25.43 8.22
C PRO A 732 3.58 24.49 7.40
N GLU A 733 3.55 23.19 7.70
CA GLU A 733 4.34 22.18 6.95
C GLU A 733 3.89 22.11 5.48
N LEU A 734 2.56 22.13 5.27
CA LEU A 734 1.98 22.08 3.94
C LEU A 734 2.21 23.39 3.17
N VAL A 735 2.05 24.53 3.83
CA VAL A 735 2.28 25.85 3.21
C VAL A 735 3.71 25.97 2.72
N GLU A 736 4.68 25.55 3.53
CA GLU A 736 6.09 25.61 3.14
C GLU A 736 6.41 24.62 2.01
N LYS A 737 5.87 23.40 2.06
CA LYS A 737 6.02 22.43 0.97
C LYS A 737 5.41 22.95 -0.33
N MET A 738 4.24 23.60 -0.29
CA MET A 738 3.62 24.22 -1.46
C MET A 738 4.48 25.35 -2.04
N LYS A 739 4.99 26.26 -1.20
CA LYS A 739 5.90 27.35 -1.62
C LYS A 739 7.16 26.80 -2.27
N HIS A 740 7.72 25.75 -1.70
CA HIS A 740 8.91 25.11 -2.23
C HIS A 740 8.65 24.43 -3.58
N CYS A 741 7.52 23.72 -3.72
CA CYS A 741 7.11 23.16 -5.02
C CYS A 741 6.94 24.26 -6.08
N ASP A 742 6.32 25.38 -5.72
CA ASP A 742 6.16 26.52 -6.62
C ASP A 742 7.50 27.16 -7.03
N ALA A 743 8.49 27.16 -6.14
CA ALA A 743 9.82 27.72 -6.39
C ALA A 743 10.76 26.80 -7.19
N VAL A 744 10.74 25.49 -6.91
CA VAL A 744 11.70 24.52 -7.48
C VAL A 744 11.17 23.85 -8.75
N LEU A 745 9.87 23.54 -8.81
CA LEU A 745 9.29 22.81 -9.94
C LEU A 745 8.76 23.77 -10.99
N ARG A 746 7.66 24.47 -10.67
CA ARG A 746 7.00 25.43 -11.55
C ARG A 746 5.94 26.21 -10.78
N ALA A 747 5.63 27.41 -11.26
CA ALA A 747 4.52 28.19 -10.72
C ALA A 747 3.19 27.42 -10.81
N GLY A 748 2.53 27.21 -9.67
CA GLY A 748 1.25 26.48 -9.56
C GLY A 748 1.40 25.00 -9.20
N ALA A 749 2.62 24.46 -9.13
CA ALA A 749 2.88 23.10 -8.67
C ALA A 749 2.41 22.86 -7.22
N GLY A 750 2.46 23.89 -6.36
CA GLY A 750 1.99 23.80 -4.99
C GLY A 750 0.48 23.56 -4.91
N ASN A 751 -0.31 24.25 -5.73
CA ASN A 751 -1.77 24.02 -5.79
C ASN A 751 -2.10 22.64 -6.39
N GLU A 752 -1.35 22.21 -7.40
CA GLU A 752 -1.50 20.87 -7.96
C GLU A 752 -1.19 19.78 -6.93
N TYR A 753 -0.09 19.93 -6.18
CA TYR A 753 0.27 19.05 -5.06
C TYR A 753 -0.86 18.95 -4.03
N TYR A 754 -1.45 20.08 -3.65
CA TYR A 754 -2.57 20.13 -2.71
C TYR A 754 -3.81 19.38 -3.22
N GLU A 755 -4.14 19.52 -4.51
CA GLU A 755 -5.23 18.77 -5.14
C GLU A 755 -4.91 17.28 -5.27
N ASN A 756 -3.67 16.92 -5.56
CA ASN A 756 -3.25 15.53 -5.75
C ASN A 756 -3.31 14.74 -4.44
N ILE A 757 -2.95 15.33 -3.29
CA ILE A 757 -3.13 14.70 -1.97
C ILE A 757 -4.60 14.32 -1.76
N CYS A 758 -5.51 15.26 -2.05
CA CYS A 758 -6.94 15.04 -1.89
C CYS A 758 -7.44 13.91 -2.80
N MET A 759 -7.08 13.94 -4.09
CA MET A 759 -7.54 12.93 -5.06
C MET A 759 -6.93 11.56 -4.84
N LYS A 760 -5.66 11.46 -4.43
CA LYS A 760 -5.04 10.18 -4.04
C LYS A 760 -5.82 9.51 -2.90
N ALA A 761 -6.19 10.29 -1.88
CA ALA A 761 -6.96 9.78 -0.74
C ALA A 761 -8.38 9.33 -1.14
N VAL A 762 -9.05 10.07 -2.03
CA VAL A 762 -10.34 9.67 -2.61
C VAL A 762 -10.22 8.39 -3.43
N ASN A 763 -9.25 8.32 -4.33
CA ASN A 763 -9.03 7.17 -5.22
C ASN A 763 -8.73 5.89 -4.42
N GLN A 764 -7.97 6.00 -3.32
CA GLN A 764 -7.73 4.88 -2.40
C GLN A 764 -9.01 4.38 -1.74
N CYS A 765 -9.93 5.27 -1.36
CA CYS A 765 -11.21 4.87 -0.79
C CYS A 765 -12.08 4.16 -1.83
N ILE A 766 -12.11 4.66 -3.07
CA ILE A 766 -12.91 4.08 -4.14
C ILE A 766 -12.35 2.72 -4.57
N GLY A 767 -11.03 2.59 -4.69
CA GLY A 767 -10.35 1.34 -5.03
C GLY A 767 -10.54 0.21 -4.01
N ARG A 768 -11.31 0.41 -2.92
CA ARG A 768 -11.65 -0.64 -1.97
C ARG A 768 -12.97 -1.33 -2.27
N ALA A 769 -13.81 -0.74 -3.12
CA ALA A 769 -15.18 -1.18 -3.38
C ALA A 769 -15.28 -2.48 -4.19
N VAL A 770 -14.26 -2.79 -5.00
CA VAL A 770 -14.30 -3.90 -5.97
C VAL A 770 -13.03 -4.72 -5.85
N ARG A 771 -13.15 -6.06 -5.81
CA ARG A 771 -12.00 -6.94 -5.52
C ARG A 771 -11.75 -8.11 -6.47
N HIS A 772 -12.73 -8.53 -7.25
CA HIS A 772 -12.52 -9.59 -8.24
C HIS A 772 -13.45 -9.39 -9.43
N ILE A 773 -13.19 -10.13 -10.51
CA ILE A 773 -13.92 -10.01 -11.79
C ILE A 773 -15.44 -10.09 -11.66
N ASN A 774 -15.95 -10.89 -10.70
CA ASN A 774 -17.38 -11.07 -10.46
C ASN A 774 -17.97 -10.13 -9.39
N ASP A 775 -17.20 -9.16 -8.90
CA ASP A 775 -17.65 -8.23 -7.86
C ASP A 775 -18.32 -7.00 -8.49
N TYR A 776 -19.24 -6.38 -7.76
CA TYR A 776 -19.94 -5.19 -8.19
C TYR A 776 -20.19 -4.23 -7.03
N ALA A 777 -20.07 -2.94 -7.32
CA ALA A 777 -20.29 -1.89 -6.33
C ALA A 777 -20.74 -0.57 -6.97
N SER A 778 -21.51 0.21 -6.23
CA SER A 778 -21.83 1.60 -6.58
C SER A 778 -20.92 2.56 -5.83
N VAL A 779 -20.39 3.57 -6.53
CA VAL A 779 -19.54 4.61 -5.95
C VAL A 779 -20.26 5.94 -6.04
N ILE A 780 -20.64 6.52 -4.91
CA ILE A 780 -21.38 7.78 -4.84
C ILE A 780 -20.46 8.89 -4.34
N LEU A 781 -20.22 9.89 -5.18
CA LEU A 781 -19.41 11.07 -4.87
C LEU A 781 -20.35 12.25 -4.57
N LEU A 782 -20.44 12.64 -3.30
CA LEU A 782 -21.30 13.74 -2.84
C LEU A 782 -20.51 15.05 -2.82
N ASP A 783 -20.38 15.71 -3.97
CA ASP A 783 -19.93 17.11 -4.11
C ASP A 783 -20.13 17.55 -5.57
N GLU A 784 -20.56 18.78 -5.79
CA GLU A 784 -20.60 19.37 -7.13
C GLU A 784 -19.22 19.43 -7.79
N ARG A 785 -18.16 19.63 -7.01
CA ARG A 785 -16.79 19.79 -7.54
C ARG A 785 -16.29 18.56 -8.27
N TYR A 786 -16.77 17.35 -7.95
CA TYR A 786 -16.42 16.14 -8.68
C TYR A 786 -16.87 16.16 -10.16
N ALA A 787 -17.89 16.94 -10.51
CA ALA A 787 -18.35 17.11 -11.89
C ALA A 787 -17.44 18.05 -12.71
N THR A 788 -16.51 18.75 -12.08
CA THR A 788 -15.59 19.68 -12.76
C THR A 788 -14.58 18.88 -13.59
N GLU A 789 -14.28 19.34 -14.81
CA GLU A 789 -13.35 18.68 -15.72
C GLU A 789 -11.97 18.42 -15.08
N LYS A 790 -11.45 19.37 -14.30
CA LYS A 790 -10.16 19.23 -13.60
C LYS A 790 -10.15 18.08 -12.58
N THR A 791 -11.21 17.94 -11.79
CA THR A 791 -11.32 16.93 -10.73
C THR A 791 -11.69 15.56 -11.31
N SER A 792 -12.61 15.53 -12.28
CA SER A 792 -12.94 14.31 -13.04
C SER A 792 -11.69 13.75 -13.74
N LYS A 793 -10.83 14.61 -14.29
CA LYS A 793 -9.54 14.24 -14.88
C LYS A 793 -8.51 13.62 -13.89
N LYS A 794 -8.79 13.60 -12.59
CA LYS A 794 -7.93 12.97 -11.57
C LYS A 794 -8.53 11.66 -11.00
N LEU A 795 -9.73 11.26 -11.41
CA LEU A 795 -10.36 9.98 -11.01
C LEU A 795 -9.86 8.80 -11.87
N PRO A 796 -9.72 7.58 -11.35
CA PRO A 796 -9.28 6.42 -12.14
C PRO A 796 -10.04 6.25 -13.45
N GLY A 797 -9.34 5.83 -14.51
CA GLY A 797 -9.90 5.69 -15.87
C GLY A 797 -11.18 4.84 -15.91
N TRP A 798 -11.22 3.73 -15.17
CA TRP A 798 -12.38 2.83 -15.07
C TRP A 798 -13.61 3.47 -14.42
N ILE A 799 -13.45 4.51 -13.59
CA ILE A 799 -14.57 5.27 -13.01
C ILE A 799 -15.11 6.29 -14.01
N ARG A 800 -14.23 6.89 -14.82
CA ARG A 800 -14.62 7.92 -15.80
C ARG A 800 -15.48 7.36 -16.94
N ARG A 801 -15.30 6.09 -17.32
CA ARG A 801 -15.98 5.49 -18.47
C ARG A 801 -17.50 5.49 -18.34
N ASN A 802 -18.00 5.36 -17.11
CA ASN A 802 -19.43 5.29 -16.82
C ASN A 802 -20.02 6.64 -16.39
N SER A 803 -19.26 7.74 -16.44
CA SER A 803 -19.78 9.08 -16.08
C SER A 803 -20.66 9.72 -17.16
N ASN A 804 -20.80 9.09 -18.33
CA ASN A 804 -21.69 9.58 -19.38
C ASN A 804 -23.15 9.26 -19.02
N ILE A 805 -23.88 10.28 -18.59
CA ILE A 805 -25.31 10.25 -18.26
C ILE A 805 -26.15 9.54 -19.34
N PHE A 806 -25.75 9.66 -20.62
CA PHE A 806 -26.39 9.01 -21.75
C PHE A 806 -26.29 7.47 -21.70
N VAL A 807 -25.11 6.92 -21.39
CA VAL A 807 -24.88 5.46 -21.28
C VAL A 807 -25.75 4.87 -20.17
N ARG A 808 -25.88 5.58 -19.04
CA ARG A 808 -26.73 5.17 -17.91
C ARG A 808 -28.21 5.04 -18.26
N LYS A 809 -28.78 6.00 -18.99
CA LYS A 809 -30.18 5.90 -19.43
C LYS A 809 -30.38 4.80 -20.47
N ARG A 810 -29.37 4.50 -21.29
CA ARG A 810 -29.41 3.35 -22.22
C ARG A 810 -29.49 2.01 -21.47
N GLU A 811 -28.87 1.87 -20.31
CA GLU A 811 -29.03 0.67 -19.48
C GLU A 811 -30.46 0.53 -18.92
N GLU A 812 -31.04 1.62 -18.42
CA GLU A 812 -32.45 1.63 -17.98
C GLU A 812 -33.38 1.23 -19.13
N HIS A 813 -33.13 1.74 -20.34
CA HIS A 813 -33.86 1.34 -21.55
C HIS A 813 -33.72 -0.16 -21.86
N ARG A 814 -32.52 -0.73 -21.70
CA ARG A 814 -32.28 -2.18 -21.87
C ARG A 814 -33.01 -3.02 -20.82
N LEU A 815 -33.11 -2.55 -19.58
CA LEU A 815 -33.88 -3.22 -18.52
C LEU A 815 -35.38 -3.18 -18.83
N VAL A 816 -35.91 -2.02 -19.25
CA VAL A 816 -37.32 -1.87 -19.67
C VAL A 816 -37.63 -2.80 -20.84
N ARG A 817 -36.77 -2.82 -21.87
CA ARG A 817 -36.87 -3.76 -23.00
C ARG A 817 -36.90 -5.21 -22.54
N THR A 818 -35.96 -5.61 -21.68
CA THR A 818 -35.87 -6.99 -21.17
C THR A 818 -37.12 -7.37 -20.38
N HIS A 819 -37.65 -6.46 -19.55
CA HIS A 819 -38.87 -6.68 -18.79
C HIS A 819 -40.10 -6.82 -19.71
N LEU A 820 -40.22 -5.97 -20.73
CA LEU A 820 -41.26 -6.08 -21.74
C LEU A 820 -41.18 -7.42 -22.48
N ARG A 821 -39.97 -7.88 -22.80
CA ARG A 821 -39.74 -9.17 -23.47
C ARG A 821 -40.14 -10.38 -22.61
N ILE A 822 -39.83 -10.35 -21.32
CA ILE A 822 -40.12 -11.46 -20.38
C ILE A 822 -41.61 -11.50 -19.96
N THR A 823 -42.41 -10.49 -20.29
CA THR A 823 -43.82 -10.45 -19.89
C THR A 823 -44.64 -11.56 -20.59
N ASP A 824 -45.08 -12.58 -19.84
CA ASP A 824 -45.73 -13.80 -20.36
C ASP A 824 -47.06 -13.63 -21.13
N SER A 825 -47.63 -12.42 -21.18
CA SER A 825 -48.95 -12.17 -21.78
C SER A 825 -48.86 -11.19 -22.95
N TYR A 826 -49.19 -11.68 -24.14
CA TYR A 826 -49.24 -10.88 -25.38
C TYR A 826 -50.12 -9.63 -25.24
N GLU A 827 -51.29 -9.73 -24.59
CA GLU A 827 -52.20 -8.60 -24.38
C GLU A 827 -51.58 -7.51 -23.48
N LYS A 828 -50.83 -7.93 -22.44
CA LYS A 828 -50.11 -7.00 -21.56
C LYS A 828 -48.95 -6.35 -22.30
N GLN A 829 -48.15 -7.12 -23.04
CA GLN A 829 -47.06 -6.60 -23.86
C GLN A 829 -47.56 -5.58 -24.89
N PHE A 830 -48.66 -5.88 -25.59
CA PHE A 830 -49.27 -4.97 -26.56
C PHE A 830 -49.74 -3.65 -25.90
N THR A 831 -50.37 -3.74 -24.73
CA THR A 831 -50.86 -2.55 -24.02
C THR A 831 -49.71 -1.67 -23.50
N LEU A 832 -48.67 -2.30 -22.95
CA LEU A 832 -47.48 -1.59 -22.46
C LEU A 832 -46.69 -0.95 -23.59
N LEU A 833 -46.50 -1.65 -24.71
CA LEU A 833 -45.84 -1.11 -25.90
C LEU A 833 -46.64 0.05 -26.49
N LYS A 834 -47.97 -0.04 -26.54
CA LYS A 834 -48.83 1.07 -26.98
C LYS A 834 -48.63 2.31 -26.12
N LEU A 835 -48.68 2.17 -24.80
CA LEU A 835 -48.43 3.30 -23.87
C LEU A 835 -47.01 3.86 -24.01
N ALA A 836 -46.01 3.00 -24.18
CA ALA A 836 -44.63 3.41 -24.39
C ALA A 836 -44.47 4.21 -25.68
N TYR A 837 -44.98 3.71 -26.81
CA TYR A 837 -44.88 4.41 -28.09
C TYR A 837 -45.63 5.75 -28.10
N GLU A 838 -46.84 5.81 -27.51
CA GLU A 838 -47.57 7.07 -27.36
C GLU A 838 -46.77 8.11 -26.57
N LYS A 839 -46.13 7.69 -25.47
CA LYS A 839 -45.31 8.59 -24.65
C LYS A 839 -44.00 9.00 -25.31
N ILE A 840 -43.29 8.06 -25.93
CA ILE A 840 -42.04 8.33 -26.64
C ILE A 840 -42.27 9.33 -27.77
N LEU A 841 -43.30 9.12 -28.59
CA LEU A 841 -43.64 10.03 -29.69
C LEU A 841 -44.06 11.41 -29.17
N GLN A 842 -44.80 11.48 -28.06
CA GLN A 842 -45.15 12.75 -27.42
C GLN A 842 -43.89 13.54 -27.02
N VAL A 843 -42.93 12.89 -26.35
CA VAL A 843 -41.69 13.53 -25.90
C VAL A 843 -40.85 14.01 -27.09
N ILE A 844 -40.70 13.18 -28.13
CA ILE A 844 -39.97 13.56 -29.35
C ILE A 844 -40.60 14.79 -30.02
N GLN A 845 -41.93 14.87 -30.07
CA GLN A 845 -42.64 16.03 -30.61
C GLN A 845 -42.50 17.28 -29.74
N GLU A 846 -42.47 17.15 -28.42
CA GLU A 846 -42.23 18.26 -27.49
C GLU A 846 -40.79 18.79 -27.65
N SER A 847 -39.80 17.91 -27.69
CA SER A 847 -38.40 18.26 -27.98
C SER A 847 -38.25 18.96 -29.34
N ARG A 848 -38.96 18.50 -30.37
CA ARG A 848 -38.96 19.12 -31.70
C ARG A 848 -39.43 20.57 -31.69
N LYS A 849 -40.43 20.91 -30.86
CA LYS A 849 -40.93 22.30 -30.74
C LYS A 849 -39.91 23.23 -30.10
N VAL A 850 -39.11 22.70 -29.17
CA VAL A 850 -38.07 23.47 -28.46
C VAL A 850 -36.85 23.69 -29.33
N LEU A 851 -36.46 22.69 -30.13
CA LEU A 851 -35.23 22.76 -30.91
C LEU A 851 -35.28 23.74 -32.09
N GLN A 852 -36.46 24.15 -32.57
CA GLN A 852 -36.78 25.17 -33.61
C GLN A 852 -36.00 25.11 -34.94
N GLU A 853 -34.67 25.06 -34.91
CA GLU A 853 -33.73 24.83 -36.02
C GLU A 853 -33.04 23.46 -35.87
N GLU A 854 -32.54 22.86 -36.95
CA GLU A 854 -31.80 21.60 -36.86
C GLU A 854 -30.40 21.86 -36.26
N PRO A 855 -30.07 21.32 -35.07
CA PRO A 855 -28.77 21.58 -34.44
C PRO A 855 -27.61 21.01 -35.27
N GLU A 856 -26.52 21.79 -35.38
CA GLU A 856 -25.30 21.35 -36.06
C GLU A 856 -24.66 20.18 -35.28
N GLY A 857 -24.66 18.97 -35.85
CA GLY A 857 -24.27 17.73 -35.15
C GLY A 857 -22.85 17.66 -34.56
N LYS A 858 -22.01 18.67 -34.80
CA LYS A 858 -20.64 18.77 -34.25
C LYS A 858 -20.55 19.61 -32.97
N VAL A 859 -21.57 20.39 -32.62
CA VAL A 859 -21.53 21.32 -31.48
C VAL A 859 -22.82 21.22 -30.68
N LEU A 860 -22.71 21.02 -29.36
CA LEU A 860 -23.87 21.00 -28.48
C LEU A 860 -24.49 22.40 -28.34
N PRO A 861 -25.83 22.52 -28.25
CA PRO A 861 -26.50 23.81 -28.03
C PRO A 861 -25.98 24.51 -26.78
N ALA A 862 -25.71 25.82 -26.86
CA ALA A 862 -25.25 26.60 -25.71
C ALA A 862 -26.36 26.90 -24.69
N ASN A 863 -27.62 26.87 -25.14
CA ASN A 863 -28.80 27.11 -24.30
C ASN A 863 -29.18 25.83 -23.55
N GLN A 864 -29.33 25.94 -22.22
CA GLN A 864 -29.63 24.79 -21.36
C GLN A 864 -30.98 24.12 -21.69
N THR A 865 -31.98 24.90 -22.11
CA THR A 865 -33.30 24.36 -22.47
C THR A 865 -33.27 23.57 -23.78
N GLU A 866 -32.49 24.03 -24.78
CA GLU A 866 -32.27 23.30 -26.03
C GLU A 866 -31.42 22.05 -25.81
N MET A 867 -30.43 22.14 -24.93
CA MET A 867 -29.59 21.01 -24.54
C MET A 867 -30.42 19.89 -23.88
N GLU A 868 -31.30 20.23 -22.93
CA GLU A 868 -32.21 19.27 -22.29
C GLU A 868 -33.18 18.63 -23.31
N ALA A 869 -33.74 19.44 -24.23
CA ALA A 869 -34.60 18.94 -25.29
C ALA A 869 -33.87 18.00 -26.27
N LEU A 870 -32.61 18.31 -26.60
CA LEU A 870 -31.76 17.46 -27.43
C LEU A 870 -31.48 16.12 -26.74
N PHE A 871 -31.09 16.11 -25.46
CA PHE A 871 -30.87 14.85 -24.74
C PHE A 871 -32.12 13.97 -24.67
N LEU A 872 -33.28 14.57 -24.38
CA LEU A 872 -34.56 13.85 -24.41
C LEU A 872 -34.86 13.27 -25.79
N LEU A 873 -34.56 13.99 -26.87
CA LEU A 873 -34.72 13.52 -28.24
C LEU A 873 -33.83 12.30 -28.52
N LEU A 874 -32.53 12.40 -28.22
CA LEU A 874 -31.55 11.33 -28.48
C LEU A 874 -31.94 10.05 -27.72
N GLU A 875 -32.26 10.18 -26.43
CA GLU A 875 -32.63 9.06 -25.55
C GLU A 875 -33.88 8.32 -26.02
N ASN A 876 -34.94 9.07 -26.33
CA ASN A 876 -36.24 8.51 -26.73
C ASN A 876 -36.18 7.89 -28.13
N THR A 877 -35.36 8.43 -29.02
CA THR A 877 -35.12 7.85 -30.36
C THR A 877 -34.40 6.50 -30.24
N CYS A 878 -33.39 6.41 -29.38
CA CYS A 878 -32.69 5.14 -29.12
C CYS A 878 -33.58 4.09 -28.44
N LEU A 879 -34.43 4.48 -27.48
CA LEU A 879 -35.40 3.56 -26.87
C LEU A 879 -36.42 3.04 -27.89
N PHE A 880 -36.93 3.93 -28.75
CA PHE A 880 -37.85 3.54 -29.83
C PHE A 880 -37.22 2.48 -30.74
N GLY A 881 -35.96 2.69 -31.13
CA GLY A 881 -35.19 1.75 -31.95
C GLY A 881 -35.04 0.38 -31.31
N ASP A 882 -34.68 0.33 -30.03
CA ASP A 882 -34.57 -0.92 -29.27
C ASP A 882 -35.89 -1.70 -29.25
N LEU A 883 -37.02 -1.03 -29.02
CA LEU A 883 -38.33 -1.69 -28.95
C LEU A 883 -38.77 -2.25 -30.32
N VAL A 884 -38.48 -1.55 -31.42
CA VAL A 884 -38.82 -2.02 -32.76
C VAL A 884 -37.93 -3.18 -33.19
N LEU A 885 -36.62 -3.10 -32.96
CA LEU A 885 -35.69 -4.15 -33.39
C LEU A 885 -35.91 -5.47 -32.65
N TYR A 886 -36.19 -5.44 -31.36
CA TYR A 886 -36.33 -6.64 -30.53
C TYR A 886 -37.75 -7.22 -30.49
N MET A 887 -38.78 -6.45 -30.83
CA MET A 887 -40.18 -6.91 -30.86
C MET A 887 -40.92 -6.48 -32.13
N PRO A 888 -40.36 -6.71 -33.34
CA PRO A 888 -40.82 -6.07 -34.57
C PRO A 888 -42.30 -6.36 -34.87
N ASP A 889 -42.76 -7.60 -34.71
CA ASP A 889 -44.12 -7.99 -35.08
C ASP A 889 -45.20 -7.29 -34.23
N ILE A 890 -44.97 -7.16 -32.92
CA ILE A 890 -45.90 -6.47 -32.01
C ILE A 890 -45.80 -4.97 -32.24
N SER A 891 -44.59 -4.45 -32.37
CA SER A 891 -44.30 -3.04 -32.57
C SER A 891 -44.95 -2.50 -33.85
N PHE A 892 -44.81 -3.19 -34.99
CA PHE A 892 -45.46 -2.76 -36.24
C PHE A 892 -46.99 -2.83 -36.16
N ARG A 893 -47.57 -3.81 -35.45
CA ARG A 893 -49.04 -3.87 -35.23
C ARG A 893 -49.56 -2.74 -34.34
N VAL A 894 -48.77 -2.30 -33.35
CA VAL A 894 -49.12 -1.15 -32.52
C VAL A 894 -49.02 0.13 -33.35
N LEU A 895 -47.91 0.30 -34.07
CA LEU A 895 -47.59 1.50 -34.84
C LEU A 895 -48.46 1.67 -36.09
N GLU A 896 -49.02 0.60 -36.67
CA GLU A 896 -50.00 0.67 -37.77
C GLU A 896 -51.21 1.55 -37.42
N LYS A 897 -51.59 1.60 -36.14
CA LYS A 897 -52.72 2.40 -35.65
C LYS A 897 -52.35 3.84 -35.29
N VAL A 898 -51.07 4.20 -35.35
CA VAL A 898 -50.57 5.54 -35.02
C VAL A 898 -50.36 6.32 -36.33
N PRO A 899 -50.98 7.48 -36.54
CA PRO A 899 -50.79 8.24 -37.77
C PRO A 899 -49.45 9.00 -37.74
N HIS A 900 -48.77 9.11 -38.89
CA HIS A 900 -47.54 9.91 -39.10
C HIS A 900 -46.32 9.56 -38.20
N TRP A 901 -46.31 8.42 -37.51
CA TRP A 901 -45.20 8.04 -36.63
C TRP A 901 -43.85 7.94 -37.38
N ARG A 902 -43.87 7.47 -38.63
CA ARG A 902 -42.66 7.32 -39.46
C ARG A 902 -41.98 8.66 -39.72
N GLU A 903 -42.75 9.70 -40.05
CA GLU A 903 -42.18 11.03 -40.32
C GLU A 903 -41.53 11.65 -39.08
N ILE A 904 -42.13 11.44 -37.90
CA ILE A 904 -41.60 11.93 -36.62
C ILE A 904 -40.28 11.23 -36.29
N ILE A 905 -40.23 9.91 -36.46
CA ILE A 905 -39.07 9.10 -36.13
C ILE A 905 -37.95 9.25 -37.18
N ASP A 906 -38.27 9.35 -38.46
CA ASP A 906 -37.25 9.60 -39.51
C ASP A 906 -36.53 10.93 -39.30
N TRP A 907 -37.28 11.97 -38.90
CA TRP A 907 -36.72 13.25 -38.48
C TRP A 907 -35.81 13.11 -37.25
N ALA A 908 -36.29 12.42 -36.20
CA ALA A 908 -35.55 12.24 -34.96
C ALA A 908 -34.28 11.41 -35.15
N LEU A 909 -34.34 10.36 -35.99
CA LEU A 909 -33.24 9.49 -36.35
C LEU A 909 -32.14 10.26 -37.09
N LYS A 910 -32.50 11.11 -38.07
CA LYS A 910 -31.53 11.96 -38.78
C LYS A 910 -30.74 12.88 -37.85
N ILE A 911 -31.41 13.50 -36.88
CA ILE A 911 -30.74 14.36 -35.89
C ILE A 911 -29.86 13.50 -34.98
N THR A 912 -30.38 12.37 -34.53
CA THR A 912 -29.69 11.48 -33.58
C THR A 912 -28.39 10.94 -34.18
N MET A 913 -28.43 10.46 -35.43
CA MET A 913 -27.24 9.96 -36.14
C MET A 913 -26.21 11.05 -36.47
N ARG A 914 -26.57 12.34 -36.46
CA ARG A 914 -25.61 13.45 -36.65
C ARG A 914 -24.83 13.80 -35.38
N HIS A 915 -25.28 13.37 -34.20
CA HIS A 915 -24.71 13.74 -32.88
C HIS A 915 -23.83 12.62 -32.31
N GLU A 916 -22.86 12.15 -33.10
CA GLU A 916 -21.93 11.06 -32.74
C GLU A 916 -21.08 11.34 -31.49
N ILE A 917 -20.90 12.62 -31.13
CA ILE A 917 -20.13 13.02 -29.93
C ILE A 917 -20.81 12.55 -28.62
N VAL A 918 -22.13 12.34 -28.64
CA VAL A 918 -22.94 12.01 -27.45
C VAL A 918 -23.29 10.52 -27.39
N ILE A 919 -23.43 9.86 -28.54
CA ILE A 919 -23.96 8.50 -28.66
C ILE A 919 -22.81 7.49 -28.70
N ASP A 920 -22.94 6.41 -27.93
CA ASP A 920 -21.96 5.31 -27.95
C ASP A 920 -22.01 4.51 -29.27
N GLU A 921 -20.88 3.93 -29.66
CA GLU A 921 -20.71 3.19 -30.92
C GLU A 921 -21.75 2.08 -31.11
N ARG A 922 -22.11 1.34 -30.04
CA ARG A 922 -23.12 0.27 -30.10
C ARG A 922 -24.52 0.83 -30.36
N SER A 923 -24.87 1.96 -29.76
CA SER A 923 -26.15 2.63 -30.04
C SER A 923 -26.21 3.17 -31.46
N MET A 924 -25.09 3.61 -32.04
CA MET A 924 -25.01 4.02 -33.45
C MET A 924 -25.22 2.85 -34.41
N GLU A 925 -24.60 1.70 -34.15
CA GLU A 925 -24.83 0.46 -34.91
C GLU A 925 -26.30 0.03 -34.85
N MET A 926 -26.90 0.05 -33.65
CA MET A 926 -28.31 -0.26 -33.44
C MET A 926 -29.21 0.69 -34.24
N LEU A 927 -28.96 2.01 -34.20
CA LEU A 927 -29.75 2.99 -34.97
C LEU A 927 -29.63 2.77 -36.48
N SER A 928 -28.46 2.34 -36.97
CA SER A 928 -28.27 1.95 -38.38
C SER A 928 -29.12 0.74 -38.77
N LEU A 929 -29.17 -0.29 -37.92
CA LEU A 929 -30.05 -1.45 -38.11
C LEU A 929 -31.52 -1.08 -38.02
N PHE A 930 -31.88 -0.18 -37.10
CA PHE A 930 -33.23 0.32 -36.90
C PHE A 930 -33.71 1.12 -38.11
N ASN A 931 -32.86 1.99 -38.68
CA ASN A 931 -33.17 2.73 -39.90
C ASN A 931 -33.54 1.78 -41.05
N GLN A 932 -32.77 0.71 -41.23
CA GLN A 932 -33.06 -0.33 -42.22
C GLN A 932 -34.35 -1.12 -41.91
N GLU A 933 -34.70 -1.35 -40.63
CA GLU A 933 -35.94 -2.05 -40.26
C GLU A 933 -37.18 -1.22 -40.60
N ILE A 934 -37.18 0.09 -40.36
CA ILE A 934 -38.36 0.96 -40.58
C ILE A 934 -38.49 1.53 -42.00
N ASN A 935 -37.39 1.60 -42.77
CA ASN A 935 -37.34 2.13 -44.13
C ASN A 935 -36.97 1.02 -45.13
N PRO A 936 -37.95 0.24 -45.64
CA PRO A 936 -37.70 -0.88 -46.55
C PRO A 936 -36.94 -0.48 -47.83
N ASP A 937 -37.16 0.74 -48.32
CA ASP A 937 -36.54 1.27 -49.54
C ASP A 937 -35.03 1.57 -49.38
N GLN A 938 -34.53 1.63 -48.13
CA GLN A 938 -33.13 1.88 -47.80
C GLN A 938 -32.39 0.62 -47.31
N ARG A 939 -33.01 -0.57 -47.42
CA ARG A 939 -32.42 -1.83 -46.96
C ARG A 939 -31.29 -2.28 -47.87
N THR A 940 -30.18 -2.70 -47.27
CA THR A 940 -29.14 -3.44 -47.98
C THR A 940 -29.66 -4.83 -48.37
N SER A 941 -29.16 -5.41 -49.46
CA SER A 941 -29.60 -6.73 -49.96
C SER A 941 -29.41 -7.85 -48.95
N ASP A 942 -28.47 -7.67 -48.02
CA ASP A 942 -28.03 -8.66 -47.04
C ASP A 942 -28.60 -8.39 -45.65
N TYR A 943 -29.52 -7.43 -45.53
CA TYR A 943 -30.09 -7.04 -44.24
C TYR A 943 -30.96 -8.14 -43.64
N ILE A 944 -30.54 -8.64 -42.48
CA ILE A 944 -31.34 -9.48 -41.59
C ILE A 944 -31.31 -8.81 -40.23
N ASN A 945 -32.48 -8.50 -39.66
CA ASN A 945 -32.54 -8.02 -38.28
C ASN A 945 -32.02 -9.13 -37.34
N PRO A 946 -30.83 -8.97 -36.73
CA PRO A 946 -30.18 -10.02 -35.96
C PRO A 946 -30.95 -10.35 -34.67
N TYR A 947 -31.79 -9.42 -34.21
CA TYR A 947 -32.56 -9.55 -32.97
C TYR A 947 -33.87 -10.34 -33.14
N ARG A 948 -34.23 -10.76 -34.36
CA ARG A 948 -35.38 -11.65 -34.61
C ARG A 948 -35.16 -13.11 -34.20
N GLN A 949 -33.91 -13.58 -34.16
CA GLN A 949 -33.58 -15.00 -33.93
C GLN A 949 -33.69 -15.45 -32.46
N GLU A 950 -33.95 -14.54 -31.51
CA GLU A 950 -34.22 -14.88 -30.10
C GLU A 950 -35.71 -15.23 -29.83
N MET A 951 -36.48 -15.64 -30.84
CA MET A 951 -37.90 -16.02 -30.73
C MET A 951 -38.14 -17.51 -31.08
N ASP A 952 -37.86 -18.42 -30.15
CA ASP A 952 -38.44 -19.77 -30.16
C ASP A 952 -39.63 -19.82 -29.19
N TYR A 953 -40.82 -19.49 -29.69
CA TYR A 953 -42.06 -19.97 -29.09
C TYR A 953 -42.74 -20.89 -30.11
N PRO A 954 -43.05 -22.16 -29.76
CA PRO A 954 -43.87 -23.00 -30.64
C PRO A 954 -45.26 -22.37 -30.78
N PRO A 955 -45.88 -22.43 -31.98
CA PRO A 955 -47.19 -21.83 -32.20
C PRO A 955 -48.25 -22.49 -31.29
N PRO A 956 -49.20 -21.72 -30.74
CA PRO A 956 -50.19 -22.26 -29.82
C PRO A 956 -51.15 -23.21 -30.54
N GLU A 957 -51.26 -24.45 -30.06
CA GLU A 957 -52.26 -25.42 -30.50
C GLU A 957 -53.68 -24.87 -30.25
N MET A 958 -54.48 -24.77 -31.31
CA MET A 958 -55.91 -24.46 -31.21
C MET A 958 -56.65 -25.63 -30.54
N THR A 959 -56.82 -25.57 -29.22
CA THR A 959 -57.71 -26.49 -28.51
C THR A 959 -59.16 -25.99 -28.57
N LYS A 960 -60.05 -26.82 -29.13
CA LYS A 960 -61.51 -26.59 -29.20
C LYS A 960 -62.13 -26.49 -27.79
N PRO A 961 -63.24 -25.73 -27.62
CA PRO A 961 -63.78 -25.45 -26.30
C PRO A 961 -64.45 -26.68 -25.68
N THR A 962 -63.92 -27.17 -24.55
CA THR A 962 -64.59 -28.19 -23.73
C THR A 962 -65.42 -27.57 -22.61
N LYS A 963 -66.62 -28.13 -22.43
CA LYS A 963 -67.73 -27.64 -21.61
C LYS A 963 -67.38 -27.55 -20.11
N LYS A 964 -67.92 -26.50 -19.47
CA LYS A 964 -67.92 -26.27 -18.01
C LYS A 964 -68.42 -27.51 -17.24
N ILE A 965 -67.62 -28.03 -16.31
CA ILE A 965 -68.06 -28.94 -15.24
C ILE A 965 -67.75 -28.29 -13.87
N ARG A 966 -68.77 -28.25 -13.01
CA ARG A 966 -68.79 -27.62 -11.68
C ARG A 966 -67.79 -28.26 -10.70
N LYS A 967 -67.05 -27.42 -9.97
CA LYS A 967 -66.18 -27.81 -8.84
C LYS A 967 -66.97 -28.44 -7.69
N LYS A 968 -66.57 -29.64 -7.24
CA LYS A 968 -66.83 -30.14 -5.87
C LYS A 968 -65.62 -29.79 -4.99
N LEU A 969 -65.87 -29.12 -3.86
CA LEU A 969 -64.86 -28.84 -2.82
C LEU A 969 -64.32 -30.14 -2.21
N LYS A 970 -63.01 -30.23 -1.94
CA LYS A 970 -62.41 -31.25 -1.07
C LYS A 970 -61.86 -30.62 0.21
N ARG A 971 -62.23 -31.26 1.32
CA ARG A 971 -61.94 -30.96 2.73
C ARG A 971 -60.50 -31.34 3.09
N GLY A 972 -59.97 -30.73 4.15
CA GLY A 972 -58.61 -30.92 4.67
C GLY A 972 -58.33 -32.31 5.28
N PRO A 973 -57.09 -32.54 5.75
CA PRO A 973 -56.60 -33.88 6.11
C PRO A 973 -57.04 -34.32 7.51
N GLN A 974 -57.45 -35.59 7.63
CA GLN A 974 -57.71 -36.28 8.90
C GLN A 974 -56.57 -37.24 9.25
N LEU A 975 -56.28 -37.30 10.55
CA LEU A 975 -55.28 -38.15 11.22
C LEU A 975 -55.66 -39.64 11.16
N THR A 976 -54.69 -40.50 10.83
CA THR A 976 -54.80 -41.96 10.86
C THR A 976 -54.66 -42.50 12.28
N GLY A 977 -55.69 -43.21 12.76
CA GLY A 977 -55.66 -43.96 14.02
C GLY A 977 -54.92 -45.30 13.89
N GLY A 978 -54.00 -45.53 14.82
CA GLY A 978 -53.41 -46.84 15.11
C GLY A 978 -54.16 -47.53 16.25
N GLN A 979 -54.33 -48.84 16.12
CA GLN A 979 -55.21 -49.72 16.88
C GLN A 979 -54.75 -50.08 18.30
N LYS A 980 -55.78 -50.32 19.14
CA LYS A 980 -55.97 -51.43 20.10
C LYS A 980 -55.22 -51.48 21.44
N ASN A 981 -56.08 -51.40 22.48
CA ASN A 981 -56.30 -52.38 23.57
C ASN A 981 -55.47 -52.32 24.85
N HIS A 982 -56.21 -52.18 25.97
CA HIS A 982 -56.07 -52.79 27.32
C HIS A 982 -54.73 -52.50 28.05
N GLU A 983 -54.63 -52.27 29.35
CA GLU A 983 -55.47 -52.52 30.53
C GLU A 983 -54.78 -51.78 31.70
N ASP A 984 -55.58 -51.33 32.68
CA ASP A 984 -55.30 -51.20 34.12
C ASP A 984 -53.87 -50.91 34.62
N LEU A 985 -53.64 -49.67 35.10
CA LEU A 985 -53.37 -49.30 36.51
C LEU A 985 -52.91 -47.84 36.63
#